data_AF-A0A183C1T7-F1
#
_entry.id   AF-A0A183C1T7-F1
#
_cell.length_a   1.000
_cell.length_b   1.000
_cell.length_c   1.000
_cell.angle_alpha   90.00
_cell.angle_beta   90.00
_cell.angle_gamma   90.00
#
_symmetry.space_group_name_H-M   'P 1'
#
loop_
_entity.id
_entity.type
_entity.pdbx_description
1 polymer ?
#
loop_
_entity_poly.entity_id
_entity_poly.type
_entity_poly.pdbx_seq_one_letter_code
_entity_poly.pdbx_strand_id
1 'polypeptide(L)'
;MVVARRGLVAPQNTFLEAVVRRCNNTDSSFILANAQIIDYPIVYCNEGFSRLIGYTRAEIMQKNASLSFMYGEHTDQTSIQKIQNAMETEKTEQVEIGLSKKNKFVLWLLMNISPIKNDANRVVLYLCQFKDITPLKEPFEGENNKILGLSRILQIARVAKYRQQFTPNNIETKDLLKSRAYPGLQSSNFQQLMNLGGDVLPQYREETPKTSPHIILHYSTSKTVWDWSILALTFYTAFMVPFNIAFRPRDPLPLGIDYVVLLDSIVDVIFFADILLNFHTTFVGPVGEVVIDPQAIRKNYFKSWFLIDLLSCLPYDIFYMFKQDDEFYYADQPLAEGWLIRLSYDLKMPFNITSSTLNRLVGGPDRTQCYVSALYFTMSCMSTVGFGNIASTTMNEKIFGICMMMFSSISYAAIFGHMTTIIQQMTSSTQRYHQMISDVREFIKLQEVPNELAERVLDYITSTWAMNKGIDTAKVLSFCPKDMRADICVHMNRKVFNEHSCFKLASEGCQRAFATNLDTIHAAPGDLLYHTGESVDALWFLVQGSLEVIQDEEVVAILGKGDVFGDEFWRNTKTGQSTCIVRALTYSDLHFIKREHLLQVLNFYKAFSNSFARNLVLTYNLTNRLKFRKVLDVKRELELDERRKNEKLEIPGDHPIRKLLQRMHERHAVRLQSTRGADDSDEAFHSVQNETNTMMEDLQDKFKNIDGVFEKLSQIERLLGTLMSRQMEEAQYATIDTHSTSTFQQQQIIQQLSTVPQHSVSFDQP
;
A
#
# COMPACT_ATOMS: atom_id res chain seq x y z
N MET A 1 -6.89 -13.53 -3.51
CA MET A 1 -7.79 -12.84 -2.56
C MET A 1 -8.72 -11.94 -3.34
N VAL A 2 -10.02 -12.22 -3.31
CA VAL A 2 -11.02 -11.30 -3.86
C VAL A 2 -11.08 -10.12 -2.89
N VAL A 3 -10.48 -9.00 -3.27
CA VAL A 3 -10.65 -7.75 -2.56
C VAL A 3 -12.12 -7.40 -2.71
N ALA A 4 -12.90 -7.70 -1.66
CA ALA A 4 -14.27 -7.21 -1.55
C ALA A 4 -14.22 -5.72 -1.90
N ARG A 5 -15.01 -5.30 -2.89
CA ARG A 5 -15.11 -3.88 -3.26
C ARG A 5 -15.55 -3.15 -2.01
N ARG A 6 -14.59 -2.62 -1.25
CA ARG A 6 -14.84 -1.57 -0.28
C ARG A 6 -15.38 -0.46 -1.17
N GLY A 7 -16.71 -0.28 -1.17
CA GLY A 7 -17.32 0.88 -1.81
C GLY A 7 -16.71 2.17 -1.23
N LEU A 8 -17.24 3.32 -1.62
CA LEU A 8 -16.83 4.66 -1.15
C LEU A 8 -17.01 4.86 0.38
N VAL A 9 -16.34 4.06 1.21
CA VAL A 9 -16.42 4.03 2.68
C VAL A 9 -15.01 4.19 3.24
N ALA A 10 -14.29 5.16 2.69
CA ALA A 10 -13.11 5.68 3.36
C ALA A 10 -13.58 6.48 4.60
N PRO A 11 -12.83 6.50 5.71
CA PRO A 11 -13.07 7.47 6.77
C PRO A 11 -12.99 8.87 6.15
N GLN A 12 -14.02 9.67 6.39
CA GLN A 12 -14.14 11.00 5.79
C GLN A 12 -14.45 12.01 6.87
N ASN A 13 -13.78 13.16 6.82
CA ASN A 13 -14.12 14.29 7.66
C ASN A 13 -15.37 14.99 7.11
N THR A 14 -16.54 14.44 7.42
CA THR A 14 -17.86 15.01 7.04
C THR A 14 -18.30 16.16 7.94
N PHE A 15 -17.41 16.67 8.80
CA PHE A 15 -17.69 17.75 9.76
C PHE A 15 -18.37 18.96 9.09
N LEU A 16 -17.80 19.45 7.99
CA LEU A 16 -18.34 20.63 7.31
C LEU A 16 -19.73 20.36 6.74
N GLU A 17 -19.94 19.19 6.13
CA GLU A 17 -21.24 18.78 5.60
C GLU A 17 -22.29 18.64 6.70
N ALA A 18 -21.91 18.09 7.86
CA ALA A 18 -22.78 17.98 9.02
C ALA A 18 -23.18 19.36 9.57
N VAL A 19 -22.23 20.30 9.67
CA VAL A 19 -22.51 21.68 10.08
C VAL A 19 -23.38 22.39 9.06
N VAL A 20 -23.07 22.29 7.76
CA VAL A 20 -23.86 22.91 6.67
C VAL A 20 -25.28 22.35 6.63
N ARG A 21 -25.46 21.02 6.72
CA ARG A 21 -26.78 20.38 6.72
C ARG A 21 -27.63 20.84 7.91
N ARG A 22 -27.01 20.99 9.09
CA ARG A 22 -27.70 21.50 10.29
C ARG A 22 -28.06 22.98 10.16
N CYS A 23 -27.15 23.80 9.63
CA CYS A 23 -27.31 25.25 9.55
C CYS A 23 -28.20 25.72 8.38
N ASN A 24 -28.25 24.96 7.28
CA ASN A 24 -29.10 25.28 6.12
C ASN A 24 -30.59 25.05 6.41
N ASN A 25 -30.94 24.12 7.30
CA ASN A 25 -32.34 23.92 7.72
C ASN A 25 -32.92 25.11 8.50
N THR A 26 -32.07 26.04 8.96
CA THR A 26 -32.45 27.15 9.85
C THR A 26 -32.18 28.53 9.24
N ASP A 27 -31.87 28.62 7.93
CA ASP A 27 -31.44 29.87 7.25
C ASP A 27 -30.33 30.62 8.02
N SER A 28 -29.46 29.88 8.70
CA SER A 28 -28.46 30.47 9.59
C SER A 28 -27.17 30.85 8.86
N SER A 29 -26.65 32.04 9.17
CA SER A 29 -25.37 32.52 8.66
C SER A 29 -24.26 32.11 9.61
N PHE A 30 -23.13 31.56 9.13
CA PHE A 30 -22.04 31.12 10.00
C PHE A 30 -20.67 31.20 9.32
N ILE A 31 -19.63 31.26 10.15
CA ILE A 31 -18.22 31.18 9.78
C ILE A 31 -17.50 30.14 10.65
N LEU A 32 -16.41 29.60 10.12
CA LEU A 32 -15.46 28.81 10.88
C LEU A 32 -14.13 29.54 10.96
N ALA A 33 -13.52 29.58 12.14
CA ALA A 33 -12.23 30.19 12.38
C ALA A 33 -11.25 29.19 13.01
N ASN A 34 -9.96 29.33 12.72
CA ASN A 34 -8.93 28.49 13.33
C ASN A 34 -8.65 28.96 14.76
N ALA A 35 -8.76 28.05 15.74
CA ALA A 35 -8.52 28.37 17.15
C ALA A 35 -7.02 28.40 17.53
N GLN A 36 -6.14 27.79 16.73
CA GLN A 36 -4.73 27.59 17.04
C GLN A 36 -3.81 28.68 16.45
N ILE A 37 -4.33 29.51 15.54
CA ILE A 37 -3.57 30.58 14.90
C ILE A 37 -3.93 31.91 15.59
N ILE A 38 -2.92 32.74 15.84
CA ILE A 38 -3.08 34.10 16.36
C ILE A 38 -4.10 34.87 15.51
N ASP A 39 -4.92 35.71 16.14
CA ASP A 39 -6.01 36.50 15.52
C ASP A 39 -7.21 35.69 15.01
N TYR A 40 -7.26 34.38 15.27
CA TYR A 40 -8.39 33.50 14.94
C TYR A 40 -8.90 33.70 13.50
N PRO A 41 -8.07 33.42 12.47
CA PRO A 41 -8.42 33.70 11.09
C PRO A 41 -9.60 32.85 10.61
N ILE A 42 -10.49 33.48 9.83
CA ILE A 42 -11.64 32.81 9.22
C ILE A 42 -11.16 31.88 8.10
N VAL A 43 -11.48 30.59 8.22
CA VAL A 43 -11.14 29.53 7.27
C VAL A 43 -12.32 29.09 6.40
N TYR A 44 -13.55 29.45 6.78
CA TYR A 44 -14.74 29.17 5.99
C TYR A 44 -15.84 30.18 6.29
N CYS A 45 -16.60 30.58 5.27
CA CYS A 45 -17.88 31.28 5.44
C CYS A 45 -18.95 30.66 4.54
N ASN A 46 -20.17 30.52 5.05
CA ASN A 46 -21.29 30.09 4.24
C ASN A 46 -21.81 31.22 3.34
N GLU A 47 -22.55 30.87 2.29
CA GLU A 47 -23.12 31.89 1.38
C GLU A 47 -24.15 32.79 2.06
N GLY A 48 -24.85 32.28 3.08
CA GLY A 48 -25.78 33.07 3.89
C GLY A 48 -25.09 34.28 4.53
N PHE A 49 -23.94 34.05 5.17
CA PHE A 49 -23.13 35.10 5.79
C PHE A 49 -22.58 36.11 4.77
N SER A 50 -22.06 35.63 3.64
CA SER A 50 -21.57 36.50 2.56
C SER A 50 -22.67 37.41 2.01
N ARG A 51 -23.89 36.89 1.80
CA ARG A 51 -25.07 37.67 1.39
C ARG A 51 -25.53 38.65 2.48
N LEU A 52 -25.51 38.23 3.75
CA LEU A 52 -25.93 39.06 4.87
C LEU A 52 -25.09 40.33 5.00
N ILE A 53 -23.77 40.19 4.83
CA ILE A 53 -22.78 41.23 5.08
C ILE A 53 -22.41 42.01 3.81
N GLY A 54 -22.60 41.41 2.63
CA GLY A 54 -22.35 42.04 1.33
C GLY A 54 -20.88 42.04 0.90
N TYR A 55 -20.04 41.24 1.55
CA TYR A 55 -18.65 40.99 1.17
C TYR A 55 -18.54 39.64 0.47
N THR A 56 -17.64 39.53 -0.49
CA THR A 56 -17.41 38.25 -1.16
C THR A 56 -16.67 37.28 -0.23
N ARG A 57 -16.82 35.97 -0.44
CA ARG A 57 -16.10 34.96 0.36
C ARG A 57 -14.58 35.21 0.37
N ALA A 58 -13.98 35.58 -0.75
CA ALA A 58 -12.54 35.86 -0.82
C ALA A 58 -12.11 37.05 0.06
N GLU A 59 -12.97 38.06 0.23
CA GLU A 59 -12.69 39.23 1.09
C GLU A 59 -12.81 38.90 2.59
N ILE A 60 -13.64 37.91 2.94
CA ILE A 60 -13.92 37.49 4.33
C ILE A 60 -12.87 36.51 4.84
N MET A 61 -12.38 35.60 3.97
CA MET A 61 -11.38 34.60 4.33
C MET A 61 -10.09 35.26 4.84
N GLN A 62 -9.42 34.64 5.81
CA GLN A 62 -8.20 35.14 6.48
C GLN A 62 -8.37 36.42 7.31
N LYS A 63 -9.57 37.00 7.42
CA LYS A 63 -9.86 38.07 8.39
C LYS A 63 -10.07 37.50 9.80
N ASN A 64 -9.96 38.35 10.81
CA ASN A 64 -10.16 37.99 12.21
C ASN A 64 -11.63 37.60 12.48
N ALA A 65 -11.86 36.51 13.21
CA ALA A 65 -13.19 36.01 13.58
C ALA A 65 -14.03 37.00 14.39
N SER A 66 -13.41 37.95 15.07
CA SER A 66 -14.08 39.05 15.78
C SER A 66 -14.68 40.12 14.85
N LEU A 67 -14.50 39.98 13.52
CA LEU A 67 -15.03 40.88 12.48
C LEU A 67 -14.50 42.32 12.55
N SER A 68 -13.22 42.49 12.89
CA SER A 68 -12.57 43.80 13.05
C SER A 68 -12.67 44.72 11.83
N PHE A 69 -12.74 44.15 10.63
CA PHE A 69 -12.89 44.90 9.37
C PHE A 69 -14.29 45.52 9.18
N MET A 70 -15.26 45.17 10.03
CA MET A 70 -16.62 45.70 10.01
C MET A 70 -16.93 46.64 11.19
N TYR A 71 -15.94 46.95 12.01
CA TYR A 71 -16.12 47.87 13.12
C TYR A 71 -16.41 49.28 12.60
N GLY A 72 -17.36 49.95 13.24
CA GLY A 72 -17.77 51.31 12.93
C GLY A 72 -18.10 52.09 14.20
N GLU A 73 -18.67 53.27 14.05
CA GLU A 73 -19.00 54.17 15.16
C GLU A 73 -20.01 53.57 16.16
N HIS A 74 -20.79 52.57 15.73
CA HIS A 74 -21.84 51.92 16.53
C HIS A 74 -21.39 50.58 17.14
N THR A 75 -20.11 50.24 17.08
CA THR A 75 -19.59 48.98 17.63
C THR A 75 -19.16 49.17 19.09
N ASP A 76 -19.87 48.53 20.02
CA ASP A 76 -19.56 48.61 21.45
C ASP A 76 -18.25 47.90 21.81
N GLN A 77 -17.33 48.62 22.46
CA GLN A 77 -16.04 48.05 22.93
C GLN A 77 -16.23 46.91 23.94
N THR A 78 -17.28 46.96 24.75
CA THR A 78 -17.60 45.89 25.71
C THR A 78 -17.99 44.59 25.01
N SER A 79 -18.64 44.66 23.85
CA SER A 79 -19.00 43.49 23.05
C SER A 79 -17.77 42.88 22.39
N ILE A 80 -16.83 43.71 21.91
CA ILE A 80 -15.54 43.26 21.37
C ILE A 80 -14.74 42.48 22.44
N GLN A 81 -14.63 43.05 23.66
CA GLN A 81 -13.92 42.38 24.77
C GLN A 81 -14.58 41.06 25.17
N LYS A 82 -15.92 40.97 25.15
CA LYS A 82 -16.63 39.71 25.43
C LYS A 82 -16.32 38.64 24.38
N ILE A 83 -16.30 39.01 23.10
CA ILE A 83 -15.96 38.10 21.99
C ILE A 83 -14.52 37.58 22.15
N GLN A 84 -13.58 38.47 22.46
CA GLN A 84 -12.18 38.11 22.68
C GLN A 84 -12.02 37.18 23.89
N ASN A 85 -12.63 37.54 25.04
CA ASN A 85 -12.61 36.72 26.24
C ASN A 85 -13.26 35.34 26.01
N ALA A 86 -14.32 35.24 25.21
CA ALA A 86 -14.95 33.97 24.88
C ALA A 86 -14.02 33.05 24.07
N MET A 87 -13.27 33.62 23.11
CA MET A 87 -12.28 32.88 22.32
C MET A 87 -11.02 32.53 23.12
N GLU A 88 -10.64 33.33 24.12
CA GLU A 88 -9.50 33.02 24.99
C GLU A 88 -9.84 31.98 26.08
N THR A 89 -11.07 32.04 26.62
CA THR A 89 -11.51 31.14 27.68
C THR A 89 -12.09 29.82 27.17
N GLU A 90 -12.11 29.61 25.84
CA GLU A 90 -12.66 28.44 25.17
C GLU A 90 -14.10 28.11 25.62
N LYS A 91 -14.92 29.14 25.82
CA LYS A 91 -16.31 28.99 26.27
C LYS A 91 -17.30 29.39 25.20
N THR A 92 -18.45 28.72 25.22
CA THR A 92 -19.58 29.11 24.40
C THR A 92 -20.21 30.38 24.97
N GLU A 93 -20.23 31.46 24.18
CA GLU A 93 -20.84 32.74 24.56
C GLU A 93 -21.69 33.30 23.43
N GLN A 94 -22.70 34.10 23.82
CA GLN A 94 -23.57 34.84 22.92
C GLN A 94 -23.37 36.34 23.13
N VAL A 95 -23.07 37.06 22.04
CA VAL A 95 -22.77 38.49 22.08
C VAL A 95 -23.57 39.22 21.00
N GLU A 96 -24.20 40.32 21.37
CA GLU A 96 -24.79 41.26 20.43
C GLU A 96 -23.75 42.29 19.99
N ILE A 97 -23.62 42.49 18.67
CA ILE A 97 -22.67 43.44 18.11
C ILE A 97 -23.29 44.22 16.93
N GLY A 98 -23.12 45.54 16.96
CA GLY A 98 -23.45 46.44 15.86
C GLY A 98 -22.25 46.57 14.92
N LEU A 99 -22.43 46.23 13.64
CA LEU A 99 -21.37 46.23 12.62
C LEU A 99 -21.78 47.07 11.41
N SER A 100 -20.82 47.61 10.69
CA SER A 100 -21.04 48.36 9.47
C SER A 100 -20.86 47.47 8.23
N LYS A 101 -21.88 47.39 7.39
CA LYS A 101 -21.79 46.71 6.08
C LYS A 101 -20.90 47.49 5.10
N LYS A 102 -20.52 46.83 3.99
CA LYS A 102 -19.74 47.44 2.90
C LYS A 102 -20.38 48.70 2.31
N ASN A 103 -21.71 48.75 2.29
CA ASN A 103 -22.52 49.89 1.84
C ASN A 103 -22.79 50.92 2.96
N LYS A 104 -22.04 50.87 4.08
CA LYS A 104 -22.14 51.74 5.27
C LYS A 104 -23.46 51.67 6.06
N PHE A 105 -24.36 50.74 5.74
CA PHE A 105 -25.54 50.49 6.56
C PHE A 105 -25.15 49.76 7.86
N VAL A 106 -25.80 50.16 8.97
CA VAL A 106 -25.64 49.51 10.27
C VAL A 106 -26.41 48.20 10.29
N LEU A 107 -25.74 47.14 10.74
CA LEU A 107 -26.28 45.79 10.87
C LEU A 107 -26.06 45.32 12.31
N TRP A 108 -27.14 44.99 13.01
CA TRP A 108 -27.06 44.40 14.35
C TRP A 108 -27.12 42.88 14.24
N LEU A 109 -26.07 42.21 14.71
CA LEU A 109 -25.95 40.76 14.70
C LEU A 109 -25.91 40.21 16.11
N LEU A 110 -26.65 39.12 16.34
CA LEU A 110 -26.44 38.24 17.47
C LEU A 110 -25.44 37.15 17.03
N MET A 111 -24.26 37.16 17.65
CA MET A 111 -23.18 36.23 17.40
C MET A 111 -23.15 35.15 18.50
N ASN A 112 -23.16 33.88 18.10
CA ASN A 112 -22.97 32.74 18.99
C ASN A 112 -21.64 32.06 18.67
N ILE A 113 -20.70 32.07 19.61
CA ILE A 113 -19.35 31.50 19.46
C ILE A 113 -19.34 30.15 20.15
N SER A 114 -18.87 29.11 19.46
CA SER A 114 -18.79 27.76 20.01
C SER A 114 -17.46 27.10 19.65
N PRO A 115 -16.66 26.64 20.64
CA PRO A 115 -15.42 25.91 20.39
C PRO A 115 -15.71 24.49 19.87
N ILE A 116 -14.96 24.07 18.86
CA ILE A 116 -15.01 22.73 18.27
C ILE A 116 -13.74 21.98 18.65
N LYS A 117 -13.91 20.79 19.22
CA LYS A 117 -12.82 19.93 19.67
C LYS A 117 -12.51 18.82 18.66
N ASN A 118 -11.26 18.40 18.65
CA ASN A 118 -10.78 17.19 17.95
C ASN A 118 -10.77 15.97 18.91
N ASP A 119 -10.41 14.79 18.42
CA ASP A 119 -10.31 13.50 19.13
C ASP A 119 -9.50 13.58 20.42
N ALA A 120 -8.45 14.39 20.41
CA ALA A 120 -7.59 14.64 21.56
C ALA A 120 -8.21 15.63 22.58
N ASN A 121 -9.50 15.96 22.46
CA ASN A 121 -10.24 16.93 23.28
C ASN A 121 -9.66 18.36 23.28
N ARG A 122 -8.84 18.70 22.27
CA ARG A 122 -8.26 20.04 22.05
C ARG A 122 -9.15 20.87 21.13
N VAL A 123 -9.35 22.15 21.43
CA VAL A 123 -10.07 23.07 20.55
C VAL A 123 -9.23 23.35 19.29
N VAL A 124 -9.82 23.12 18.12
CA VAL A 124 -9.15 23.30 16.82
C VAL A 124 -9.82 24.38 15.98
N LEU A 125 -11.14 24.55 16.12
CA LEU A 125 -11.92 25.50 15.33
C LEU A 125 -12.93 26.23 16.24
N TYR A 126 -13.30 27.44 15.85
CA TYR A 126 -14.45 28.15 16.39
C TYR A 126 -15.56 28.20 15.35
N LEU A 127 -16.77 27.78 15.74
CA LEU A 127 -18.00 28.00 14.98
C LEU A 127 -18.66 29.28 15.49
N CYS A 128 -18.74 30.30 14.63
CA CYS A 128 -19.46 31.52 14.95
C CYS A 128 -20.71 31.61 14.08
N GLN A 129 -21.88 31.60 14.72
CA GLN A 129 -23.18 31.72 14.05
C GLN A 129 -23.72 33.14 14.23
N PHE A 130 -24.39 33.64 13.20
CA PHE A 130 -24.89 35.02 13.14
C PHE A 130 -26.37 35.02 12.82
N LYS A 131 -27.10 35.85 13.56
CA LYS A 131 -28.51 36.14 13.30
C LYS A 131 -28.74 37.64 13.22
N ASP A 132 -29.46 38.06 12.18
CA ASP A 132 -29.82 39.45 11.99
C ASP A 132 -30.92 39.85 12.98
N ILE A 133 -30.59 40.76 13.89
CA ILE A 133 -31.48 41.35 14.88
C ILE A 133 -31.74 42.85 14.60
N THR A 134 -31.27 43.36 13.45
CA THR A 134 -31.51 44.74 13.00
C THR A 134 -33.00 45.12 13.01
N PRO A 135 -33.96 44.25 12.63
CA PRO A 135 -35.39 44.58 12.70
C PRO A 135 -35.94 44.77 14.11
N LEU A 136 -35.23 44.30 15.14
CA LEU A 136 -35.65 44.32 16.54
C LEU A 136 -35.04 45.49 17.32
N LYS A 137 -33.98 46.12 16.79
CA LYS A 137 -33.38 47.36 17.32
C LYS A 137 -34.05 48.56 16.65
N GLU A 138 -34.25 49.65 17.37
CA GLU A 138 -34.92 50.85 16.85
C GLU A 138 -34.19 51.43 15.62
N PRO A 139 -34.90 51.97 14.62
CA PRO A 139 -34.24 52.73 13.56
C PRO A 139 -33.66 54.02 14.17
N PHE A 140 -32.34 54.18 14.13
CA PHE A 140 -31.68 55.40 14.57
C PHE A 140 -32.06 56.58 13.65
N GLU A 141 -32.41 57.70 14.28
CA GLU A 141 -32.80 58.96 13.64
C GLU A 141 -31.62 59.57 12.87
N GLY A 142 -31.78 59.66 11.55
CA GLY A 142 -30.87 60.38 10.65
C GLY A 142 -31.65 60.84 9.43
N GLU A 143 -32.02 62.12 9.45
CA GLU A 143 -32.65 62.94 8.40
C GLU A 143 -34.19 62.86 8.17
N ASN A 144 -34.81 63.99 8.51
CA ASN A 144 -36.07 64.58 8.02
C ASN A 144 -37.43 64.16 8.63
N ASN A 145 -37.90 65.06 9.50
CA ASN A 145 -39.14 65.09 10.31
C ASN A 145 -40.49 65.15 9.56
N LYS A 146 -40.81 64.22 8.64
CA LYS A 146 -42.21 64.13 8.11
C LYS A 146 -42.84 62.74 8.01
N ILE A 147 -42.20 61.66 8.48
CA ILE A 147 -42.73 60.29 8.33
C ILE A 147 -42.65 59.53 9.67
N LEU A 148 -43.32 60.01 10.71
CA LEU A 148 -43.34 59.33 12.02
C LEU A 148 -44.48 58.30 12.16
N GLY A 149 -45.60 58.48 11.44
CA GLY A 149 -46.77 57.60 11.52
C GLY A 149 -46.66 56.30 10.70
N LEU A 150 -46.12 56.36 9.48
CA LEU A 150 -45.95 55.20 8.59
C LEU A 150 -44.75 54.32 8.97
N SER A 151 -43.70 54.91 9.55
CA SER A 151 -42.50 54.20 9.99
C SER A 151 -42.78 53.24 11.15
N ARG A 152 -43.63 53.62 12.11
CA ARG A 152 -44.10 52.72 13.19
C ARG A 152 -44.99 51.60 12.69
N ILE A 153 -45.85 51.85 11.70
CA ILE A 153 -46.71 50.82 11.11
C ILE A 153 -45.90 49.84 10.26
N LEU A 154 -44.92 50.31 9.49
CA LEU A 154 -43.96 49.44 8.80
C LEU A 154 -43.05 48.68 9.78
N GLN A 155 -42.68 49.28 10.91
CA GLN A 155 -41.92 48.62 11.98
C GLN A 155 -42.75 47.50 12.62
N ILE A 156 -44.01 47.76 12.97
CA ILE A 156 -44.91 46.74 13.53
C ILE A 156 -45.20 45.64 12.48
N ALA A 157 -45.40 45.99 11.21
CA ALA A 157 -45.58 45.02 10.13
C ALA A 157 -44.31 44.18 9.87
N ARG A 158 -43.11 44.78 9.93
CA ARG A 158 -41.84 44.04 9.83
C ARG A 158 -41.58 43.16 11.04
N VAL A 159 -41.83 43.64 12.25
CA VAL A 159 -41.66 42.88 13.51
C VAL A 159 -42.71 41.76 13.61
N ALA A 160 -43.94 41.98 13.14
CA ALA A 160 -44.97 40.94 13.06
C ALA A 160 -44.65 39.88 12.01
N LYS A 161 -44.14 40.28 10.84
CA LYS A 161 -43.67 39.35 9.79
C LYS A 161 -42.44 38.56 10.25
N TYR A 162 -41.54 39.19 11.02
CA TYR A 162 -40.39 38.54 11.67
C TYR A 162 -40.82 37.57 12.80
N ARG A 163 -41.86 37.89 13.59
CA ARG A 163 -42.42 36.96 14.60
C ARG A 163 -43.17 35.78 13.99
N GLN A 164 -43.94 35.98 12.92
CA GLN A 164 -44.72 34.91 12.27
C GLN A 164 -43.87 33.87 11.55
N GLN A 165 -42.64 34.21 11.14
CA GLN A 165 -41.73 33.26 10.47
C GLN A 165 -40.95 32.35 11.43
N PHE A 166 -40.97 32.60 12.75
CA PHE A 166 -40.00 32.00 13.69
C PHE A 166 -40.57 31.33 14.96
N THR A 167 -41.89 31.13 15.10
CA THR A 167 -42.46 30.20 16.09
C THR A 167 -42.92 28.91 15.43
N PRO A 168 -42.22 27.78 15.61
CA PRO A 168 -42.77 26.47 15.31
C PRO A 168 -43.53 25.98 16.54
N ASN A 169 -44.82 26.31 16.64
CA ASN A 169 -45.90 25.45 17.17
C ASN A 169 -47.14 26.26 17.55
N ASN A 170 -48.29 25.71 17.16
CA ASN A 170 -49.64 26.18 17.46
C ASN A 170 -49.84 26.50 18.94
N ILE A 171 -50.14 27.75 19.27
CA ILE A 171 -50.85 28.11 20.50
C ILE A 171 -51.95 29.09 20.11
N GLU A 172 -53.19 28.68 20.38
CA GLU A 172 -54.41 29.42 20.06
C GLU A 172 -54.42 30.80 20.72
N THR A 173 -54.78 31.79 19.92
CA THR A 173 -55.03 33.16 20.33
C THR A 173 -56.31 33.26 21.16
N LYS A 174 -56.22 33.18 22.50
CA LYS A 174 -57.30 33.71 23.36
C LYS A 174 -56.92 34.24 24.76
N ASP A 175 -55.69 34.05 25.27
CA ASP A 175 -55.39 34.38 26.68
C ASP A 175 -54.34 35.47 26.98
N LEU A 176 -53.96 36.33 26.03
CA LEU A 176 -52.86 37.30 26.26
C LEU A 176 -53.25 38.79 26.22
N LEU A 177 -54.50 39.13 26.57
CA LEU A 177 -54.90 40.53 26.85
C LEU A 177 -54.75 40.95 28.34
N LYS A 178 -54.01 40.20 29.16
CA LYS A 178 -53.70 40.57 30.55
C LYS A 178 -52.24 40.30 30.92
N SER A 179 -51.33 41.18 30.53
CA SER A 179 -50.11 41.48 31.31
C SER A 179 -49.39 42.70 30.73
N ARG A 180 -49.95 43.88 31.00
CA ARG A 180 -49.27 45.16 30.82
C ARG A 180 -48.72 45.60 32.16
N ALA A 181 -47.62 44.99 32.60
CA ALA A 181 -46.77 45.45 33.71
C ALA A 181 -45.54 44.52 33.80
N TYR A 182 -44.42 45.07 34.24
CA TYR A 182 -43.10 44.45 34.52
C TYR A 182 -42.05 44.46 33.38
N PRO A 183 -41.00 45.30 33.50
CA PRO A 183 -39.78 45.17 32.71
C PRO A 183 -38.90 44.08 33.34
N GLY A 184 -38.83 42.89 32.73
CA GLY A 184 -38.02 41.80 33.28
C GLY A 184 -37.97 40.49 32.50
N LEU A 185 -38.50 40.44 31.27
CA LEU A 185 -38.70 39.16 30.54
C LEU A 185 -38.06 39.16 29.13
N GLN A 186 -36.84 39.69 28.98
CA GLN A 186 -36.15 39.72 27.68
C GLN A 186 -35.04 38.66 27.51
N SER A 187 -34.61 37.94 28.55
CA SER A 187 -33.46 37.02 28.42
C SER A 187 -33.82 35.56 28.06
N SER A 188 -35.00 35.05 28.44
CA SER A 188 -35.30 33.61 28.36
C SER A 188 -35.75 33.10 26.98
N ASN A 189 -36.40 33.93 26.16
CA ASN A 189 -36.92 33.49 24.85
C ASN A 189 -35.87 33.50 23.73
N PHE A 190 -34.78 34.25 23.88
CA PHE A 190 -33.69 34.30 22.89
C PHE A 190 -32.76 33.11 22.97
N GLN A 191 -32.59 32.54 24.18
CA GLN A 191 -31.77 31.36 24.42
C GLN A 191 -32.29 30.12 23.69
N GLN A 192 -33.58 30.06 23.36
CA GLN A 192 -34.21 28.96 22.61
C GLN A 192 -34.14 29.13 21.07
N LEU A 193 -33.77 30.33 20.57
CA LEU A 193 -33.82 30.71 19.16
C LEU A 193 -32.52 30.48 18.38
N MET A 194 -31.42 30.19 19.09
CA MET A 194 -30.08 29.92 18.54
C MET A 194 -29.45 28.64 19.10
N ASN A 195 -30.12 27.98 20.07
CA ASN A 195 -29.64 26.70 20.57
C ASN A 195 -29.98 25.63 19.52
N LEU A 196 -28.97 25.20 18.78
CA LEU A 196 -28.93 23.80 18.35
C LEU A 196 -29.04 22.99 19.65
N GLY A 197 -30.26 22.55 19.96
CA GLY A 197 -30.57 21.92 21.24
C GLY A 197 -29.66 20.73 21.47
N GLY A 198 -29.02 20.68 22.65
CA GLY A 198 -28.61 19.48 23.40
C GLY A 198 -27.61 18.49 22.78
N ASP A 199 -27.51 18.37 21.47
CA ASP A 199 -26.78 17.32 20.78
C ASP A 199 -25.42 17.82 20.32
N VAL A 200 -24.41 17.47 21.12
CA VAL A 200 -22.96 17.50 20.89
C VAL A 200 -22.57 18.04 19.50
N LEU A 201 -21.97 19.23 19.48
CA LEU A 201 -21.36 19.81 18.27
C LEU A 201 -20.49 18.74 17.59
N PRO A 202 -20.60 18.56 16.26
CA PRO A 202 -19.78 17.58 15.56
C PRO A 202 -18.31 17.88 15.83
N GLN A 203 -17.55 16.87 16.24
CA GLN A 203 -16.11 17.01 16.47
C GLN A 203 -15.39 17.02 15.12
N TYR A 204 -14.27 17.73 15.03
CA TYR A 204 -13.44 17.74 13.83
C TYR A 204 -12.65 16.42 13.79
N ARG A 205 -13.25 15.37 13.24
CA ARG A 205 -12.74 14.00 13.24
C ARG A 205 -12.95 13.32 11.88
N GLU A 206 -11.96 12.55 11.44
CA GLU A 206 -12.14 11.57 10.37
C GLU A 206 -12.88 10.35 10.94
N GLU A 207 -14.21 10.36 10.83
CA GLU A 207 -15.03 9.24 11.27
C GLU A 207 -15.35 8.32 10.09
N THR A 208 -15.31 7.02 10.33
CA THR A 208 -16.05 6.10 9.47
C THR A 208 -17.52 6.50 9.56
N PRO A 209 -18.26 6.57 8.43
CA PRO A 209 -19.65 6.99 8.44
C PRO A 209 -20.42 6.18 9.49
N LYS A 210 -20.94 6.88 10.51
CA LYS A 210 -21.65 6.27 11.63
C LYS A 210 -22.89 5.55 11.09
N THR A 211 -22.83 4.22 11.06
CA THR A 211 -24.01 3.39 10.82
C THR A 211 -24.88 3.43 12.07
N SER A 212 -26.20 3.34 11.91
CA SER A 212 -27.07 3.16 13.07
C SER A 212 -26.75 1.81 13.73
N PRO A 213 -26.91 1.66 15.06
CA PRO A 213 -26.48 0.46 15.80
C PRO A 213 -27.20 -0.82 15.37
N HIS A 214 -28.29 -0.71 14.61
CA HIS A 214 -29.09 -1.83 14.13
C HIS A 214 -28.74 -2.23 12.69
N ILE A 215 -27.66 -1.70 12.10
CA ILE A 215 -27.24 -2.00 10.72
C ILE A 215 -25.86 -2.65 10.71
N ILE A 216 -25.75 -3.77 10.01
CA ILE A 216 -24.53 -4.55 9.84
C ILE A 216 -23.91 -4.23 8.47
N LEU A 217 -22.60 -3.96 8.47
CA LEU A 217 -21.84 -3.73 7.25
C LEU A 217 -21.63 -5.05 6.49
N HIS A 218 -21.85 -5.05 5.18
CA HIS A 218 -21.71 -6.25 4.34
C HIS A 218 -20.27 -6.77 4.27
N TYR A 219 -19.28 -5.88 4.37
CA TYR A 219 -17.86 -6.24 4.42
C TYR A 219 -17.35 -6.50 5.84
N SER A 220 -18.25 -6.56 6.83
CA SER A 220 -17.86 -6.92 8.20
C SER A 220 -17.31 -8.35 8.24
N THR A 221 -16.31 -8.57 9.09
CA THR A 221 -15.77 -9.91 9.35
C THR A 221 -16.85 -10.82 9.94
N SER A 222 -17.71 -10.29 10.82
CA SER A 222 -18.85 -11.04 11.39
C SER A 222 -19.84 -11.49 10.32
N LYS A 223 -20.18 -10.63 9.36
CA LYS A 223 -21.08 -10.96 8.24
C LYS A 223 -20.43 -11.98 7.31
N THR A 224 -19.14 -11.85 7.03
CA THR A 224 -18.43 -12.80 6.16
C THR A 224 -18.42 -14.22 6.76
N VAL A 225 -18.19 -14.35 8.07
CA VAL A 225 -18.24 -15.65 8.77
C VAL A 225 -19.67 -16.22 8.77
N TRP A 226 -20.68 -15.38 8.96
CA TRP A 226 -22.08 -15.77 8.85
C TRP A 226 -22.40 -16.30 7.45
N ASP A 227 -21.94 -15.64 6.39
CA ASP A 227 -22.17 -16.05 5.00
C ASP A 227 -21.52 -17.39 4.67
N TRP A 228 -20.33 -17.66 5.20
CA TRP A 228 -19.71 -18.99 5.11
C TRP A 228 -20.52 -20.06 5.84
N SER A 229 -21.15 -19.71 6.97
CA SER A 229 -22.00 -20.62 7.72
C SER A 229 -23.29 -20.94 6.96
N ILE A 230 -23.96 -19.94 6.39
CA ILE A 230 -25.13 -20.12 5.52
C ILE A 230 -24.77 -20.93 4.27
N LEU A 231 -23.60 -20.71 3.67
CA LEU A 231 -23.12 -21.51 2.53
C LEU A 231 -22.93 -22.99 2.91
N ALA A 232 -22.39 -23.28 4.10
CA ALA A 232 -22.26 -24.66 4.58
C ALA A 232 -23.64 -25.32 4.83
N LEU A 233 -24.59 -24.58 5.40
CA LEU A 233 -25.95 -25.07 5.66
C LEU A 233 -26.75 -25.29 4.37
N THR A 234 -26.61 -24.41 3.38
CA THR A 234 -27.24 -24.61 2.06
C THR A 234 -26.67 -25.84 1.33
N PHE A 235 -25.38 -26.14 1.50
CA PHE A 235 -24.80 -27.38 1.00
C PHE A 235 -25.36 -28.61 1.73
N TYR A 236 -25.55 -28.54 3.05
CA TYR A 236 -26.21 -29.59 3.83
C TYR A 236 -27.64 -29.85 3.34
N THR A 237 -28.46 -28.82 3.16
CA THR A 237 -29.86 -28.98 2.70
C THR A 237 -29.94 -29.49 1.26
N ALA A 238 -29.02 -29.05 0.38
CA ALA A 238 -28.94 -29.54 -0.99
C ALA A 238 -28.70 -31.06 -1.08
N PHE A 239 -28.03 -31.66 -0.10
CA PHE A 239 -27.81 -33.10 -0.01
C PHE A 239 -28.93 -33.83 0.74
N MET A 240 -29.33 -33.32 1.91
CA MET A 240 -30.26 -34.01 2.80
C MET A 240 -31.71 -33.96 2.32
N VAL A 241 -32.17 -32.87 1.71
CA VAL A 241 -33.58 -32.75 1.29
C VAL A 241 -33.96 -33.80 0.23
N PRO A 242 -33.21 -33.98 -0.88
CA PRO A 242 -33.51 -35.06 -1.82
C PRO A 242 -33.40 -36.46 -1.21
N PHE A 243 -32.43 -36.67 -0.32
CA PHE A 243 -32.25 -37.94 0.39
C PHE A 243 -33.46 -38.25 1.29
N ASN A 244 -33.92 -37.27 2.06
CA ASN A 244 -35.07 -37.39 2.95
C ASN A 244 -36.35 -37.68 2.17
N ILE A 245 -36.58 -37.00 1.04
CA ILE A 245 -37.75 -37.23 0.18
C ILE A 245 -37.76 -38.64 -0.41
N ALA A 246 -36.60 -39.17 -0.82
CA ALA A 246 -36.52 -40.43 -1.55
C ALA A 246 -36.34 -41.68 -0.67
N PHE A 247 -35.61 -41.61 0.45
CA PHE A 247 -35.16 -42.78 1.21
C PHE A 247 -35.62 -42.84 2.67
N ARG A 248 -36.17 -41.75 3.24
CA ARG A 248 -36.55 -41.70 4.67
C ARG A 248 -37.73 -42.65 4.98
N PRO A 249 -37.66 -43.47 6.05
CA PRO A 249 -38.80 -44.27 6.49
C PRO A 249 -39.91 -43.38 7.05
N ARG A 250 -41.17 -43.67 6.70
CA ARG A 250 -42.35 -43.01 7.25
C ARG A 250 -42.79 -43.60 8.60
N ASP A 251 -42.16 -44.69 9.05
CA ASP A 251 -42.54 -45.37 10.29
C ASP A 251 -42.00 -44.56 11.50
N PRO A 252 -42.86 -44.02 12.37
CA PRO A 252 -42.42 -43.25 13.53
C PRO A 252 -41.68 -44.15 14.53
N LEU A 253 -40.52 -43.69 15.00
CA LEU A 253 -39.76 -44.39 16.03
C LEU A 253 -40.59 -44.42 17.34
N PRO A 254 -40.75 -45.58 18.02
CA PRO A 254 -41.77 -45.71 19.07
C PRO A 254 -41.58 -44.83 20.32
N LEU A 255 -40.38 -44.30 20.59
CA LEU A 255 -40.06 -43.60 21.85
C LEU A 255 -38.83 -42.66 21.77
N GLY A 256 -38.36 -42.26 20.58
CA GLY A 256 -37.15 -41.46 20.42
C GLY A 256 -37.36 -40.18 19.62
N ILE A 257 -36.66 -39.12 20.00
CA ILE A 257 -36.59 -37.87 19.22
C ILE A 257 -35.86 -38.20 17.91
N ASP A 258 -36.51 -37.93 16.78
CA ASP A 258 -35.86 -38.03 15.48
C ASP A 258 -34.88 -36.87 15.32
N TYR A 259 -33.61 -37.15 15.59
CA TYR A 259 -32.52 -36.17 15.54
C TYR A 259 -32.39 -35.49 14.17
N VAL A 260 -32.82 -36.13 13.08
CA VAL A 260 -32.80 -35.53 11.74
C VAL A 260 -33.87 -34.44 11.62
N VAL A 261 -35.09 -34.67 12.12
CA VAL A 261 -36.14 -33.62 12.14
C VAL A 261 -35.69 -32.44 13.00
N LEU A 262 -35.07 -32.72 14.15
CA LEU A 262 -34.56 -31.68 15.05
C LEU A 262 -33.49 -30.83 14.36
N LEU A 263 -32.55 -31.47 13.66
CA LEU A 263 -31.49 -30.79 12.93
C LEU A 263 -32.06 -29.93 11.79
N ASP A 264 -32.95 -30.48 10.97
CA ASP A 264 -33.59 -29.75 9.86
C ASP A 264 -34.39 -28.54 10.39
N SER A 265 -35.09 -28.69 11.52
CA SER A 265 -35.79 -27.59 12.20
C SER A 265 -34.84 -26.49 12.70
N ILE A 266 -33.65 -26.85 13.20
CA ILE A 266 -32.63 -25.87 13.61
C ILE A 266 -32.10 -25.09 12.39
N VAL A 267 -31.90 -25.77 11.26
CA VAL A 267 -31.44 -25.16 10.02
C VAL A 267 -32.47 -24.16 9.49
N ASP A 268 -33.77 -24.48 9.55
CA ASP A 268 -34.84 -23.56 9.18
C ASP A 268 -34.86 -22.29 10.06
N VAL A 269 -34.62 -22.43 11.37
CA VAL A 269 -34.50 -21.27 12.28
C VAL A 269 -33.31 -20.38 11.91
N ILE A 270 -32.19 -20.97 11.49
CA ILE A 270 -31.01 -20.21 11.06
C ILE A 270 -31.29 -19.47 9.74
N PHE A 271 -31.96 -20.09 8.77
CA PHE A 271 -32.37 -19.42 7.54
C PHE A 271 -33.38 -18.30 7.79
N PHE A 272 -34.33 -18.49 8.72
CA PHE A 272 -35.23 -17.42 9.14
C PHE A 272 -34.47 -16.25 9.80
N ALA A 273 -33.47 -16.55 10.63
CA ALA A 273 -32.59 -15.53 11.20
C ALA A 273 -31.78 -14.80 10.11
N ASP A 274 -31.39 -15.48 9.04
CA ASP A 274 -30.70 -14.86 7.90
C ASP A 274 -31.58 -13.82 7.19
N ILE A 275 -32.88 -14.10 6.98
CA ILE A 275 -33.83 -13.11 6.45
C ILE A 275 -33.85 -11.85 7.33
N LEU A 276 -33.92 -12.02 8.65
CA LEU A 276 -33.92 -10.90 9.60
C LEU A 276 -32.61 -10.11 9.54
N LEU A 277 -31.48 -10.80 9.40
CA LEU A 277 -30.17 -10.16 9.24
C LEU A 277 -30.06 -9.42 7.90
N ASN A 278 -30.55 -10.00 6.81
CA ASN A 278 -30.51 -9.39 5.48
C ASN A 278 -31.28 -8.06 5.44
N PHE A 279 -32.40 -7.94 6.17
CA PHE A 279 -33.12 -6.66 6.36
C PHE A 279 -32.31 -5.57 7.07
N HIS A 280 -31.26 -5.94 7.79
CA HIS A 280 -30.37 -5.05 8.54
C HIS A 280 -28.97 -4.96 7.93
N THR A 281 -28.70 -5.58 6.78
CA THR A 281 -27.39 -5.53 6.13
C THR A 281 -27.32 -4.46 5.04
N THR A 282 -26.22 -3.73 4.99
CA THR A 282 -25.97 -2.74 3.92
C THR A 282 -25.82 -3.40 2.56
N PHE A 283 -26.10 -2.69 1.46
CA PHE A 283 -25.80 -3.16 0.11
C PHE A 283 -24.99 -2.12 -0.68
N VAL A 284 -24.33 -2.57 -1.77
CA VAL A 284 -23.58 -1.70 -2.69
C VAL A 284 -24.47 -1.33 -3.86
N GLY A 285 -24.70 -0.02 -4.07
CA GLY A 285 -25.48 0.49 -5.19
C GLY A 285 -24.75 0.34 -6.54
N PRO A 286 -25.43 0.62 -7.66
CA PRO A 286 -24.85 0.51 -9.01
C PRO A 286 -23.67 1.46 -9.24
N VAL A 287 -23.61 2.57 -8.49
CA VAL A 287 -22.53 3.58 -8.55
C VAL A 287 -21.33 3.17 -7.66
N GLY A 288 -21.44 2.08 -6.88
CA GLY A 288 -20.39 1.64 -5.97
C GLY A 288 -20.41 2.31 -4.59
N GLU A 289 -21.46 3.09 -4.30
CA GLU A 289 -21.73 3.66 -2.98
C GLU A 289 -22.36 2.63 -2.04
N VAL A 290 -22.06 2.72 -0.75
CA VAL A 290 -22.65 1.84 0.27
C VAL A 290 -23.88 2.53 0.85
N VAL A 291 -25.05 1.92 0.65
CA VAL A 291 -26.32 2.45 1.13
C VAL A 291 -26.57 1.99 2.55
N ILE A 292 -26.73 2.96 3.46
CA ILE A 292 -26.90 2.75 4.90
C ILE A 292 -28.35 3.02 5.35
N ASP A 293 -29.22 3.58 4.50
CA ASP A 293 -30.60 3.88 4.88
C ASP A 293 -31.46 2.60 5.08
N PRO A 294 -32.05 2.36 6.27
CA PRO A 294 -32.89 1.19 6.52
C PRO A 294 -34.06 1.05 5.56
N GLN A 295 -34.69 2.15 5.15
CA GLN A 295 -35.86 2.10 4.27
C GLN A 295 -35.45 1.67 2.85
N ALA A 296 -34.35 2.22 2.34
CA ALA A 296 -33.76 1.81 1.08
C ALA A 296 -33.33 0.34 1.08
N ILE A 297 -32.66 -0.13 2.15
CA ILE A 297 -32.24 -1.54 2.31
C ILE A 297 -33.46 -2.47 2.23
N ARG A 298 -34.49 -2.20 3.04
CA ARG A 298 -35.72 -3.03 3.08
C ARG A 298 -36.43 -3.05 1.74
N LYS A 299 -36.62 -1.89 1.09
CA LYS A 299 -37.24 -1.82 -0.25
C LYS A 299 -36.47 -2.60 -1.30
N ASN A 300 -35.14 -2.50 -1.28
CA ASN A 300 -34.28 -3.21 -2.23
C ASN A 300 -34.37 -4.73 -2.03
N TYR A 301 -34.34 -5.19 -0.77
CA TYR A 301 -34.44 -6.61 -0.45
C TYR A 301 -35.82 -7.18 -0.78
N PHE A 302 -36.92 -6.47 -0.45
CA PHE A 302 -38.28 -6.85 -0.82
C PHE A 302 -38.49 -7.01 -2.33
N LYS A 303 -37.83 -6.17 -3.14
CA LYS A 303 -37.95 -6.19 -4.60
C LYS A 303 -37.15 -7.32 -5.26
N SER A 304 -36.09 -7.82 -4.61
CA SER A 304 -35.11 -8.70 -5.22
C SER A 304 -35.20 -10.14 -4.71
N TRP A 305 -34.67 -10.39 -3.51
CA TRP A 305 -34.40 -11.74 -3.01
C TRP A 305 -35.40 -12.23 -1.98
N PHE A 306 -36.12 -11.33 -1.31
CA PHE A 306 -37.01 -11.68 -0.19
C PHE A 306 -38.02 -12.79 -0.51
N LEU A 307 -38.65 -12.76 -1.69
CA LEU A 307 -39.65 -13.79 -2.05
C LEU A 307 -39.01 -15.18 -2.18
N ILE A 308 -37.79 -15.24 -2.70
CA ILE A 308 -37.05 -16.50 -2.88
C ILE A 308 -36.62 -17.03 -1.51
N ASP A 309 -36.07 -16.18 -0.65
CA ASP A 309 -35.64 -16.56 0.71
C ASP A 309 -36.82 -16.97 1.59
N LEU A 310 -37.97 -16.29 1.46
CA LEU A 310 -39.18 -16.62 2.21
C LEU A 310 -39.73 -18.01 1.80
N LEU A 311 -39.71 -18.32 0.51
CA LEU A 311 -40.15 -19.63 0.01
C LEU A 311 -39.15 -20.74 0.38
N SER A 312 -37.85 -20.46 0.41
CA SER A 312 -36.83 -21.45 0.79
C SER A 312 -36.83 -21.79 2.28
N CYS A 313 -37.33 -20.89 3.15
CA CYS A 313 -37.45 -21.13 4.59
C CYS A 313 -38.71 -21.90 5.02
N LEU A 314 -39.57 -22.32 4.07
CA LEU A 314 -40.79 -23.04 4.42
C LEU A 314 -40.46 -24.49 4.81
N PRO A 315 -40.90 -24.96 5.99
CA PRO A 315 -40.64 -26.32 6.44
C PRO A 315 -41.56 -27.31 5.71
N TYR A 316 -41.23 -27.62 4.46
CA TYR A 316 -42.02 -28.50 3.58
C TYR A 316 -42.16 -29.93 4.15
N ASP A 317 -41.20 -30.38 4.94
CA ASP A 317 -41.21 -31.71 5.56
C ASP A 317 -42.35 -31.89 6.58
N ILE A 318 -42.77 -30.81 7.25
CA ILE A 318 -43.93 -30.81 8.14
C ILE A 318 -45.21 -31.06 7.34
N PHE A 319 -45.35 -30.43 6.17
CA PHE A 319 -46.52 -30.62 5.30
C PHE A 319 -46.58 -32.03 4.70
N TYR A 320 -45.43 -32.66 4.41
CA TYR A 320 -45.38 -34.06 3.97
C TYR A 320 -45.78 -35.05 5.08
N MET A 321 -45.46 -34.75 6.34
CA MET A 321 -45.87 -35.56 7.49
C MET A 321 -47.40 -35.52 7.71
N PHE A 322 -48.07 -34.43 7.29
CA PHE A 322 -49.53 -34.29 7.35
C PHE A 322 -50.29 -34.79 6.10
N LYS A 323 -49.59 -35.25 5.06
CA LYS A 323 -50.26 -35.84 3.90
C LYS A 323 -50.68 -37.28 4.23
N GLN A 324 -51.93 -37.41 4.64
CA GLN A 324 -52.61 -38.67 4.91
C GLN A 324 -52.53 -39.61 3.70
N ASP A 325 -52.31 -40.90 3.97
CA ASP A 325 -51.99 -41.95 3.01
C ASP A 325 -52.94 -41.98 1.80
N ASP A 326 -52.48 -41.46 0.66
CA ASP A 326 -52.97 -41.94 -0.63
C ASP A 326 -52.32 -43.33 -0.85
N GLU A 327 -52.92 -44.38 -0.28
CA GLU A 327 -52.60 -45.77 -0.62
C GLU A 327 -52.76 -45.96 -2.13
N PHE A 328 -51.64 -45.95 -2.87
CA PHE A 328 -51.64 -46.28 -4.28
C PHE A 328 -51.88 -47.78 -4.45
N TYR A 329 -53.11 -48.13 -4.82
CA TYR A 329 -53.51 -49.47 -5.24
C TYR A 329 -52.76 -49.88 -6.52
N TYR A 330 -51.71 -50.68 -6.38
CA TYR A 330 -51.15 -51.47 -7.50
C TYR A 330 -51.82 -52.85 -7.53
N ALA A 331 -53.11 -52.87 -7.79
CA ALA A 331 -53.78 -54.10 -8.21
C ALA A 331 -53.66 -54.19 -9.74
N ASP A 332 -53.06 -55.27 -10.24
CA ASP A 332 -53.07 -55.72 -11.65
C ASP A 332 -52.05 -55.18 -12.67
N GLN A 333 -50.86 -54.71 -12.26
CA GLN A 333 -49.72 -54.62 -13.20
C GLN A 333 -48.64 -55.67 -12.89
N PRO A 334 -48.12 -56.41 -13.91
CA PRO A 334 -46.92 -57.21 -13.71
C PRO A 334 -45.81 -56.28 -13.24
N LEU A 335 -45.07 -56.65 -12.19
CA LEU A 335 -43.95 -55.85 -11.71
C LEU A 335 -43.03 -55.56 -12.88
N ALA A 336 -43.00 -54.31 -13.34
CA ALA A 336 -42.09 -53.89 -14.39
C ALA A 336 -40.67 -54.23 -13.93
N GLU A 337 -39.90 -54.97 -14.72
CA GLU A 337 -38.52 -55.38 -14.44
C GLU A 337 -37.57 -54.17 -14.41
N GLY A 338 -37.76 -53.25 -13.47
CA GLY A 338 -36.95 -52.07 -13.28
C GLY A 338 -35.60 -52.37 -12.64
N TRP A 339 -34.72 -51.37 -12.65
CA TRP A 339 -33.35 -51.50 -12.15
C TRP A 339 -33.27 -52.02 -10.70
N LEU A 340 -34.24 -51.66 -9.85
CA LEU A 340 -34.30 -52.07 -8.44
C LEU A 340 -34.58 -53.57 -8.27
N ILE A 341 -35.45 -54.14 -9.11
CA ILE A 341 -35.75 -55.58 -9.08
C ILE A 341 -34.52 -56.36 -9.55
N ARG A 342 -33.85 -55.90 -10.61
CA ARG A 342 -32.61 -56.51 -11.10
C ARG A 342 -31.50 -56.47 -10.06
N LEU A 343 -31.31 -55.32 -9.40
CA LEU A 343 -30.38 -55.16 -8.29
C LEU A 343 -30.67 -56.15 -7.15
N SER A 344 -31.95 -56.38 -6.84
CA SER A 344 -32.36 -57.33 -5.80
C SER A 344 -31.91 -58.76 -6.11
N TYR A 345 -31.95 -59.17 -7.38
CA TYR A 345 -31.45 -60.47 -7.83
C TYR A 345 -29.92 -60.53 -7.81
N ASP A 346 -29.24 -59.47 -8.24
CA ASP A 346 -27.78 -59.39 -8.25
C ASP A 346 -27.20 -59.45 -6.82
N LEU A 347 -27.87 -58.81 -5.86
CA LEU A 347 -27.52 -58.84 -4.44
C LEU A 347 -28.03 -60.07 -3.69
N LYS A 348 -28.75 -60.99 -4.36
CA LYS A 348 -29.39 -62.19 -3.78
C LYS A 348 -30.37 -61.87 -2.64
N MET A 349 -31.04 -60.73 -2.70
CA MET A 349 -32.07 -60.28 -1.76
C MET A 349 -33.38 -59.95 -2.49
N PRO A 350 -34.09 -60.96 -3.05
CA PRO A 350 -35.27 -60.72 -3.88
C PRO A 350 -36.47 -60.21 -3.06
N PHE A 351 -37.38 -59.53 -3.75
CA PHE A 351 -38.69 -59.16 -3.20
C PHE A 351 -39.64 -60.36 -3.20
N ASN A 352 -40.34 -60.59 -2.09
CA ASN A 352 -41.33 -61.65 -1.94
C ASN A 352 -42.74 -61.05 -1.81
N ILE A 353 -43.71 -61.70 -2.44
CA ILE A 353 -45.15 -61.37 -2.33
C ILE A 353 -45.82 -62.53 -1.60
N THR A 354 -46.22 -62.32 -0.35
CA THR A 354 -47.00 -63.29 0.43
C THR A 354 -48.50 -63.09 0.21
N SER A 355 -49.28 -64.18 0.08
CA SER A 355 -50.74 -64.13 -0.16
C SER A 355 -51.55 -63.41 0.93
N SER A 356 -50.98 -63.19 2.12
CA SER A 356 -51.57 -62.40 3.21
C SER A 356 -51.36 -60.88 3.08
N THR A 357 -50.53 -60.44 2.11
CA THR A 357 -50.10 -59.06 1.93
C THR A 357 -50.17 -58.69 0.45
N LEU A 358 -51.32 -58.94 -0.18
CA LEU A 358 -51.58 -58.64 -1.60
C LEU A 358 -51.32 -57.17 -2.01
N ASN A 359 -51.09 -56.28 -1.03
CA ASN A 359 -50.86 -54.86 -1.24
C ASN A 359 -49.45 -54.37 -0.84
N ARG A 360 -48.51 -55.24 -0.41
CA ARG A 360 -47.17 -54.80 0.04
C ARG A 360 -46.06 -55.75 -0.38
N LEU A 361 -45.06 -55.22 -1.09
CA LEU A 361 -43.79 -55.89 -1.35
C LEU A 361 -43.00 -56.03 -0.05
N VAL A 362 -42.63 -57.27 0.31
CA VAL A 362 -41.86 -57.58 1.54
C VAL A 362 -40.51 -58.17 1.15
N GLY A 363 -39.41 -57.70 1.74
CA GLY A 363 -38.04 -58.07 1.38
C GLY A 363 -37.35 -57.01 0.50
N GLY A 364 -36.29 -57.40 -0.20
CA GLY A 364 -35.45 -56.51 -1.01
C GLY A 364 -34.12 -56.10 -0.37
N PRO A 365 -33.25 -55.41 -1.14
CA PRO A 365 -31.98 -54.87 -0.65
C PRO A 365 -32.18 -53.74 0.37
N ASP A 366 -31.20 -53.57 1.26
CA ASP A 366 -31.24 -52.51 2.28
C ASP A 366 -31.21 -51.11 1.62
N ARG A 367 -31.84 -50.12 2.27
CA ARG A 367 -31.97 -48.76 1.71
C ARG A 367 -30.62 -48.08 1.51
N THR A 368 -29.66 -48.36 2.39
CA THR A 368 -28.28 -47.90 2.23
C THR A 368 -27.65 -48.46 0.95
N GLN A 369 -27.89 -49.75 0.65
CA GLN A 369 -27.40 -50.38 -0.59
C GLN A 369 -28.08 -49.77 -1.81
N CYS A 370 -29.40 -49.56 -1.77
CA CYS A 370 -30.15 -48.90 -2.83
C CYS A 370 -29.63 -47.49 -3.13
N TYR A 371 -29.34 -46.69 -2.09
CA TYR A 371 -28.80 -45.34 -2.25
C TYR A 371 -27.39 -45.36 -2.86
N VAL A 372 -26.49 -46.21 -2.35
CA VAL A 372 -25.12 -46.33 -2.88
C VAL A 372 -25.14 -46.81 -4.33
N SER A 373 -25.99 -47.78 -4.66
CA SER A 373 -26.18 -48.26 -6.03
C SER A 373 -26.75 -47.18 -6.96
N ALA A 374 -27.72 -46.37 -6.51
CA ALA A 374 -28.25 -45.25 -7.27
C ALA A 374 -27.19 -44.16 -7.50
N LEU A 375 -26.44 -43.79 -6.46
CA LEU A 375 -25.32 -42.84 -6.56
C LEU A 375 -24.24 -43.35 -7.52
N TYR A 376 -23.90 -44.63 -7.44
CA TYR A 376 -22.96 -45.28 -8.36
C TYR A 376 -23.41 -45.20 -9.81
N PHE A 377 -24.69 -45.48 -10.10
CA PHE A 377 -25.27 -45.32 -11.43
C PHE A 377 -25.16 -43.87 -11.90
N THR A 378 -25.60 -42.90 -11.11
CA THR A 378 -25.55 -41.47 -11.46
C THR A 378 -24.12 -40.98 -11.68
N MET A 379 -23.17 -41.37 -10.82
CA MET A 379 -21.75 -41.02 -10.97
C MET A 379 -21.14 -41.66 -12.21
N SER A 380 -21.55 -42.89 -12.57
CA SER A 380 -21.09 -43.54 -13.80
C SER A 380 -21.61 -42.85 -15.07
N CYS A 381 -22.82 -42.29 -15.03
CA CYS A 381 -23.37 -41.43 -16.08
C CYS A 381 -22.65 -40.08 -16.13
N MET A 382 -22.42 -39.44 -14.97
CA MET A 382 -21.76 -38.13 -14.85
C MET A 382 -20.31 -38.15 -15.32
N SER A 383 -19.59 -39.24 -15.01
CA SER A 383 -18.20 -39.47 -15.46
C SER A 383 -18.10 -40.05 -16.87
N THR A 384 -19.24 -40.30 -17.55
CA THR A 384 -19.33 -40.91 -18.88
C THR A 384 -18.70 -42.31 -19.02
N VAL A 385 -18.40 -42.99 -17.91
CA VAL A 385 -17.76 -44.33 -17.91
C VAL A 385 -18.75 -45.43 -18.29
N GLY A 386 -19.95 -45.42 -17.69
CA GLY A 386 -21.03 -46.34 -18.04
C GLY A 386 -20.71 -47.84 -17.88
N PHE A 387 -20.34 -48.28 -16.67
CA PHE A 387 -19.96 -49.69 -16.39
C PHE A 387 -21.03 -50.75 -16.72
N GLY A 388 -22.32 -50.37 -16.72
CA GLY A 388 -23.42 -51.26 -17.13
C GLY A 388 -23.94 -52.23 -16.07
N ASN A 389 -23.40 -52.23 -14.84
CA ASN A 389 -23.89 -53.05 -13.73
C ASN A 389 -25.33 -52.69 -13.33
N ILE A 390 -25.69 -51.41 -13.41
CA ILE A 390 -27.05 -50.92 -13.24
C ILE A 390 -27.40 -50.21 -14.55
N ALA A 391 -28.46 -50.66 -15.21
CA ALA A 391 -28.87 -50.17 -16.51
C ALA A 391 -30.39 -49.95 -16.56
N SER A 392 -30.80 -48.98 -17.36
CA SER A 392 -32.22 -48.67 -17.59
C SER A 392 -32.88 -49.75 -18.45
N THR A 393 -33.85 -50.45 -17.89
CA THR A 393 -34.56 -51.55 -18.57
C THR A 393 -35.91 -51.08 -19.09
N THR A 394 -36.65 -50.32 -18.28
CA THR A 394 -37.98 -49.80 -18.64
C THR A 394 -37.89 -48.59 -19.58
N MET A 395 -38.95 -48.31 -20.33
CA MET A 395 -38.99 -47.14 -21.23
C MET A 395 -38.77 -45.82 -20.47
N ASN A 396 -39.39 -45.68 -19.30
CA ASN A 396 -39.26 -44.48 -18.47
C ASN A 396 -37.84 -44.32 -17.92
N GLU A 397 -37.19 -45.40 -17.46
CA GLU A 397 -35.79 -45.37 -17.04
C GLU A 397 -34.84 -45.05 -18.20
N LYS A 398 -35.14 -45.51 -19.42
CA LYS A 398 -34.34 -45.20 -20.61
C LYS A 398 -34.42 -43.74 -20.99
N ILE A 399 -35.63 -43.15 -20.96
CA ILE A 399 -35.82 -41.71 -21.19
C ILE A 399 -35.06 -40.92 -20.11
N PHE A 400 -35.20 -41.29 -18.83
CA PHE A 400 -34.45 -40.67 -17.74
C PHE A 400 -32.93 -40.79 -17.94
N GLY A 401 -32.45 -41.97 -18.33
CA GLY A 401 -31.04 -42.22 -18.63
C GLY A 401 -30.51 -41.35 -19.77
N ILE A 402 -31.26 -41.18 -20.86
CA ILE A 402 -30.89 -40.29 -21.98
C ILE A 402 -30.81 -38.83 -21.50
N CYS A 403 -31.81 -38.36 -20.75
CA CYS A 403 -31.80 -37.00 -20.18
C CYS A 403 -30.60 -36.78 -19.24
N MET A 404 -30.32 -37.77 -18.37
CA MET A 404 -29.18 -37.72 -17.46
C MET A 404 -27.84 -37.75 -18.18
N MET A 405 -27.69 -38.54 -19.25
CA MET A 405 -26.48 -38.56 -20.08
C MET A 405 -26.27 -37.23 -20.80
N MET A 406 -27.32 -36.62 -21.35
CA MET A 406 -27.24 -35.29 -21.97
C MET A 406 -26.81 -34.23 -20.96
N PHE A 407 -27.47 -34.16 -19.79
CA PHE A 407 -27.09 -33.23 -18.73
C PHE A 407 -25.65 -33.46 -18.26
N SER A 408 -25.29 -34.72 -17.98
CA SER A 408 -23.95 -35.13 -17.56
C SER A 408 -22.87 -34.70 -18.56
N SER A 409 -23.11 -34.86 -19.86
CA SER A 409 -22.16 -34.47 -20.91
C SER A 409 -21.90 -32.95 -20.92
N ILE A 410 -22.95 -32.14 -20.75
CA ILE A 410 -22.85 -30.68 -20.72
C ILE A 410 -22.14 -30.23 -19.44
N SER A 411 -22.51 -30.80 -18.29
CA SER A 411 -21.88 -30.49 -17.00
C SER A 411 -20.41 -30.90 -16.98
N TYR A 412 -20.06 -32.08 -17.50
CA TYR A 412 -18.68 -32.56 -17.57
C TYR A 412 -17.83 -31.65 -18.46
N ALA A 413 -18.34 -31.25 -19.64
CA ALA A 413 -17.66 -30.30 -20.52
C ALA A 413 -17.44 -28.93 -19.84
N ALA A 414 -18.44 -28.43 -19.09
CA ALA A 414 -18.32 -27.17 -18.35
C ALA A 414 -17.30 -27.25 -17.21
N ILE A 415 -17.31 -28.33 -16.41
CA ILE A 415 -16.35 -28.56 -15.32
C ILE A 415 -14.93 -28.61 -15.89
N PHE A 416 -14.71 -29.38 -16.96
CA PHE A 416 -13.39 -29.49 -17.57
C PHE A 416 -12.93 -28.17 -18.20
N GLY A 417 -13.85 -27.40 -18.80
CA GLY A 417 -13.60 -26.06 -19.32
C GLY A 417 -13.14 -25.11 -18.22
N HIS A 418 -13.89 -25.02 -17.12
CA HIS A 418 -13.51 -24.20 -15.97
C HIS A 418 -12.20 -24.63 -15.32
N MET A 419 -12.00 -25.93 -15.13
CA MET A 419 -10.74 -26.48 -14.61
C MET A 419 -9.55 -26.06 -15.48
N THR A 420 -9.70 -26.14 -16.81
CA THR A 420 -8.68 -25.69 -17.76
C THR A 420 -8.40 -24.19 -17.58
N THR A 421 -9.43 -23.35 -17.46
CA THR A 421 -9.23 -21.90 -17.23
C THR A 421 -8.54 -21.59 -15.90
N ILE A 422 -8.85 -22.32 -14.83
CA ILE A 422 -8.20 -22.16 -13.52
C ILE A 422 -6.72 -22.54 -13.61
N ILE A 423 -6.40 -23.67 -14.24
CA ILE A 423 -5.03 -24.12 -14.43
C ILE A 423 -4.25 -23.11 -15.29
N GLN A 424 -4.85 -22.60 -16.37
CA GLN A 424 -4.25 -21.54 -17.20
C GLN A 424 -4.00 -20.26 -16.40
N GLN A 425 -4.96 -19.84 -15.57
CA GLN A 425 -4.82 -18.64 -14.75
C GLN A 425 -3.73 -18.80 -13.69
N MET A 426 -3.66 -19.96 -13.03
CA MET A 426 -2.62 -20.28 -12.05
C MET A 426 -1.22 -20.29 -12.67
N THR A 427 -1.10 -20.80 -13.90
CA THR A 427 0.20 -20.92 -14.60
C THR A 427 0.56 -19.69 -15.44
N SER A 428 -0.32 -18.67 -15.51
CA SER A 428 -0.16 -17.48 -16.35
C SER A 428 1.15 -16.71 -16.13
N SER A 429 1.62 -16.58 -14.89
CA SER A 429 2.89 -15.89 -14.57
C SER A 429 4.10 -16.66 -15.13
N THR A 430 4.12 -17.98 -14.95
CA THR A 430 5.18 -18.86 -15.47
C THR A 430 5.16 -18.91 -16.99
N GLN A 431 3.98 -18.93 -17.61
CA GLN A 431 3.85 -18.86 -19.07
C GLN A 431 4.44 -17.55 -19.62
N ARG A 432 4.16 -16.42 -18.97
CA ARG A 432 4.73 -15.12 -19.37
C ARG A 432 6.26 -15.09 -19.28
N TYR A 433 6.83 -15.70 -18.24
CA TYR A 433 8.28 -15.86 -18.11
C TYR A 433 8.87 -16.66 -19.27
N HIS A 434 8.32 -17.85 -19.54
CA HIS A 434 8.82 -18.71 -20.61
C HIS A 434 8.64 -18.10 -21.99
N GLN A 435 7.54 -17.39 -22.23
CA GLN A 435 7.33 -16.65 -23.47
C GLN A 435 8.42 -15.60 -23.66
N MET A 436 8.65 -14.75 -22.66
CA MET A 436 9.71 -13.73 -22.71
C MET A 436 11.11 -14.33 -22.96
N ILE A 437 11.47 -15.41 -22.27
CA ILE A 437 12.76 -16.10 -22.47
C ILE A 437 12.85 -16.71 -23.88
N SER A 438 11.75 -17.26 -24.40
CA SER A 438 11.69 -17.79 -25.76
C SER A 438 11.94 -16.68 -26.79
N ASP A 439 11.26 -15.54 -26.65
CA ASP A 439 11.41 -14.39 -27.55
C ASP A 439 12.86 -13.86 -27.54
N VAL A 440 13.49 -13.80 -26.36
CA VAL A 440 14.90 -13.39 -26.23
C VAL A 440 15.84 -14.39 -26.88
N ARG A 441 15.63 -15.70 -26.67
CA ARG A 441 16.46 -16.74 -27.30
C ARG A 441 16.33 -16.71 -28.83
N GLU A 442 15.12 -16.48 -29.33
CA GLU A 442 14.88 -16.29 -30.75
C GLU A 442 15.62 -15.05 -31.28
N PHE A 443 15.55 -13.92 -30.57
CA PHE A 443 16.30 -12.71 -30.91
C PHE A 443 17.82 -12.94 -30.96
N ILE A 444 18.38 -13.60 -29.93
CA ILE A 444 19.81 -13.96 -29.86
C ILE A 444 20.22 -14.80 -31.08
N LYS A 445 19.38 -15.76 -31.46
CA LYS A 445 19.62 -16.63 -32.60
C LYS A 445 19.52 -15.88 -33.94
N LEU A 446 18.55 -14.99 -34.08
CA LEU A 446 18.32 -14.19 -35.29
C LEU A 446 19.45 -13.18 -35.55
N GLN A 447 20.02 -12.61 -34.48
CA GLN A 447 21.09 -11.61 -34.57
C GLN A 447 22.50 -12.21 -34.47
N GLU A 448 22.63 -13.55 -34.41
CA GLU A 448 23.91 -14.26 -34.27
C GLU A 448 24.80 -13.71 -33.14
N VAL A 449 24.17 -13.42 -31.99
CA VAL A 449 24.87 -12.84 -30.83
C VAL A 449 25.93 -13.83 -30.31
N PRO A 450 27.16 -13.38 -30.00
CA PRO A 450 28.19 -14.23 -29.42
C PRO A 450 27.74 -14.91 -28.13
N ASN A 451 28.11 -16.17 -27.92
CA ASN A 451 27.66 -16.99 -26.78
C ASN A 451 27.91 -16.33 -25.42
N GLU A 452 29.05 -15.65 -25.26
CA GLU A 452 29.39 -14.94 -24.02
C GLU A 452 28.40 -13.81 -23.70
N LEU A 453 27.99 -13.03 -24.72
CA LEU A 453 27.01 -11.96 -24.53
C LEU A 453 25.60 -12.54 -24.36
N ALA A 454 25.28 -13.62 -25.08
CA ALA A 454 24.00 -14.30 -24.98
C ALA A 454 23.74 -14.86 -23.57
N GLU A 455 24.74 -15.53 -22.97
CA GLU A 455 24.65 -16.08 -21.62
C GLU A 455 24.44 -14.97 -20.58
N ARG A 456 25.21 -13.87 -20.68
CA ARG A 456 25.05 -12.69 -19.84
C ARG A 456 23.66 -12.07 -19.93
N VAL A 457 23.11 -11.94 -21.14
CA VAL A 457 21.74 -11.39 -21.35
C VAL A 457 20.70 -12.30 -20.69
N LEU A 458 20.82 -13.62 -20.83
CA LEU A 458 19.88 -14.57 -20.23
C LEU A 458 19.96 -14.58 -18.69
N ASP A 459 21.15 -14.48 -18.12
CA ASP A 459 21.36 -14.39 -16.68
C ASP A 459 20.81 -13.08 -16.11
N TYR A 460 21.01 -11.96 -16.80
CA TYR A 460 20.42 -10.68 -16.44
C TYR A 460 18.88 -10.74 -16.42
N ILE A 461 18.27 -11.31 -17.45
CA ILE A 461 16.80 -11.40 -17.53
C ILE A 461 16.25 -12.36 -16.48
N THR A 462 16.93 -13.47 -16.24
CA THR A 462 16.51 -14.46 -15.22
C THR A 462 16.63 -13.90 -13.81
N SER A 463 17.73 -13.21 -13.49
CA SER A 463 17.91 -12.55 -12.18
C SER A 463 16.92 -11.40 -11.99
N THR A 464 16.71 -10.57 -13.00
CA THR A 464 15.72 -9.49 -12.97
C THR A 464 14.30 -10.02 -12.75
N TRP A 465 13.94 -11.14 -13.40
CA TRP A 465 12.64 -11.79 -13.19
C TRP A 465 12.50 -12.36 -11.78
N ALA A 466 13.55 -13.00 -11.24
CA ALA A 466 13.55 -13.53 -9.89
C ALA A 466 13.29 -12.43 -8.83
N MET A 467 13.80 -11.22 -9.07
CA MET A 467 13.62 -10.08 -8.17
C MET A 467 12.28 -9.37 -8.34
N ASN A 468 11.91 -9.02 -9.58
CA ASN A 468 10.71 -8.20 -9.85
C ASN A 468 9.44 -9.05 -10.05
N LYS A 469 9.55 -10.38 -10.13
CA LYS A 469 8.45 -11.33 -10.43
C LYS A 469 7.63 -10.97 -11.68
N GLY A 470 8.27 -10.32 -12.66
CA GLY A 470 7.62 -9.88 -13.90
C GLY A 470 6.71 -8.64 -13.77
N ILE A 471 6.84 -7.88 -12.68
CA ILE A 471 6.09 -6.65 -12.43
C ILE A 471 6.84 -5.47 -13.05
N ASP A 472 6.16 -4.73 -13.92
CA ASP A 472 6.64 -3.46 -14.45
C ASP A 472 6.34 -2.34 -13.44
N THR A 473 7.37 -1.89 -12.73
CA THR A 473 7.27 -0.87 -11.68
C THR A 473 6.75 0.46 -12.23
N ALA A 474 7.22 0.90 -13.40
CA ALA A 474 6.79 2.15 -14.02
C ALA A 474 5.31 2.13 -14.37
N LYS A 475 4.83 1.00 -14.93
CA LYS A 475 3.40 0.82 -15.22
C LYS A 475 2.55 0.80 -13.95
N VAL A 476 2.99 0.15 -12.87
CA VAL A 476 2.26 0.15 -11.60
C VAL A 476 2.16 1.57 -11.02
N LEU A 477 3.27 2.32 -11.02
CA LEU A 477 3.30 3.70 -10.56
C LEU A 477 2.42 4.63 -11.41
N SER A 478 2.15 4.28 -12.68
CA SER A 478 1.26 5.05 -13.56
C SER A 478 -0.22 4.98 -13.14
N PHE A 479 -0.65 3.92 -12.46
CA PHE A 479 -2.02 3.82 -11.92
C PHE A 479 -2.23 4.69 -10.67
N CYS A 480 -1.14 5.07 -10.00
CA CYS A 480 -1.19 5.85 -8.77
C CYS A 480 -1.28 7.36 -9.07
N PRO A 481 -2.09 8.13 -8.32
CA PRO A 481 -2.11 9.58 -8.42
C PRO A 481 -0.76 10.17 -7.97
N LYS A 482 -0.49 11.42 -8.37
CA LYS A 482 0.81 12.09 -8.16
C LYS A 482 1.32 12.01 -6.71
N ASP A 483 0.45 12.22 -5.73
CA ASP A 483 0.82 12.25 -4.31
C ASP A 483 1.21 10.85 -3.80
N MET A 484 0.35 9.84 -4.00
CA MET A 484 0.66 8.45 -3.63
C MET A 484 1.89 7.91 -4.36
N ARG A 485 2.05 8.27 -5.65
CA ARG A 485 3.23 7.88 -6.42
C ARG A 485 4.50 8.43 -5.77
N ALA A 486 4.50 9.70 -5.38
CA ALA A 486 5.66 10.30 -4.72
C ALA A 486 5.97 9.61 -3.38
N ASP A 487 4.96 9.27 -2.58
CA ASP A 487 5.16 8.56 -1.31
C ASP A 487 5.69 7.14 -1.50
N ILE A 488 5.20 6.40 -2.51
CA ILE A 488 5.74 5.09 -2.87
C ILE A 488 7.21 5.22 -3.30
N CYS A 489 7.52 6.20 -4.15
CA CYS A 489 8.90 6.46 -4.58
C CYS A 489 9.81 6.82 -3.40
N VAL A 490 9.35 7.62 -2.43
CA VAL A 490 10.12 7.94 -1.21
C VAL A 490 10.38 6.67 -0.41
N HIS A 491 9.38 5.79 -0.28
CA HIS A 491 9.52 4.52 0.43
C HIS A 491 10.49 3.55 -0.26
N MET A 492 10.45 3.47 -1.59
CA MET A 492 11.37 2.65 -2.40
C MET A 492 12.82 3.15 -2.22
N ASN A 493 13.01 4.47 -2.25
CA ASN A 493 14.32 5.11 -2.14
C ASN A 493 14.75 5.41 -0.69
N ARG A 494 14.06 4.87 0.32
CA ARG A 494 14.28 5.20 1.74
C ARG A 494 15.70 4.93 2.23
N LYS A 495 16.38 3.92 1.66
CA LYS A 495 17.76 3.59 2.03
C LYS A 495 18.69 4.76 1.66
N VAL A 496 18.54 5.34 0.47
CA VAL A 496 19.30 6.52 0.02
C VAL A 496 19.04 7.72 0.93
N PHE A 497 17.78 8.05 1.21
CA PHE A 497 17.45 9.23 2.01
C PHE A 497 17.87 9.13 3.48
N ASN A 498 17.88 7.93 4.05
CA ASN A 498 18.23 7.72 5.45
C ASN A 498 19.74 7.50 5.67
N GLU A 499 20.42 6.85 4.73
CA GLU A 499 21.85 6.50 4.86
C GLU A 499 22.76 7.68 4.53
N HIS A 500 22.45 8.48 3.50
CA HIS A 500 23.32 9.61 3.11
C HIS A 500 23.00 10.90 3.88
N SER A 501 24.04 11.49 4.46
CA SER A 501 23.96 12.75 5.24
C SER A 501 23.44 13.94 4.44
N CYS A 502 23.62 13.94 3.11
CA CYS A 502 23.20 15.03 2.23
C CYS A 502 21.68 15.25 2.19
N PHE A 503 20.87 14.22 2.48
CA PHE A 503 19.41 14.31 2.46
C PHE A 503 18.76 14.57 3.82
N LYS A 504 19.53 14.60 4.92
CA LYS A 504 19.01 14.86 6.28
C LYS A 504 18.38 16.25 6.44
N LEU A 505 18.85 17.22 5.66
CA LEU A 505 18.35 18.61 5.65
C LEU A 505 17.32 18.86 4.52
N ALA A 506 16.93 17.82 3.78
CA ALA A 506 15.94 17.95 2.73
C ALA A 506 14.54 18.09 3.33
N SER A 507 13.74 19.04 2.81
CA SER A 507 12.32 19.11 3.14
C SER A 507 11.56 17.93 2.53
N GLU A 508 10.39 17.58 3.08
CA GLU A 508 9.55 16.49 2.53
C GLU A 508 9.21 16.71 1.05
N GLY A 509 8.88 17.95 0.67
CA GLY A 509 8.65 18.31 -0.73
C GLY A 509 9.87 18.12 -1.63
N CYS A 510 11.07 18.37 -1.10
CA CYS A 510 12.33 18.13 -1.81
C CYS A 510 12.60 16.62 -1.95
N GLN A 511 12.46 15.84 -0.89
CA GLN A 511 12.60 14.38 -0.93
C GLN A 511 11.62 13.75 -1.93
N ARG A 512 10.35 14.17 -1.93
CA ARG A 512 9.35 13.72 -2.91
C ARG A 512 9.77 14.02 -4.35
N ALA A 513 10.28 15.22 -4.63
CA ALA A 513 10.75 15.60 -5.96
C ALA A 513 12.01 14.82 -6.40
N PHE A 514 12.93 14.55 -5.47
CA PHE A 514 14.08 13.68 -5.71
C PHE A 514 13.64 12.24 -5.99
N ALA A 515 12.75 11.70 -5.16
CA ALA A 515 12.31 10.31 -5.22
C ALA A 515 11.61 9.97 -6.53
N THR A 516 10.83 10.88 -7.09
CA THR A 516 10.15 10.66 -8.37
C THR A 516 11.09 10.61 -9.58
N ASN A 517 12.31 11.12 -9.43
CA ASN A 517 13.33 11.16 -10.48
C ASN A 517 14.50 10.19 -10.20
N LEU A 518 14.45 9.45 -9.09
CA LEU A 518 15.41 8.42 -8.74
C LEU A 518 14.98 7.11 -9.36
N ASP A 519 15.80 6.60 -10.26
CA ASP A 519 15.66 5.28 -10.84
C ASP A 519 16.51 4.27 -10.06
N THR A 520 16.12 3.00 -10.11
CA THR A 520 16.85 1.90 -9.47
C THR A 520 17.27 0.90 -10.53
N ILE A 521 18.53 0.48 -10.50
CA ILE A 521 19.06 -0.58 -11.35
C ILE A 521 19.67 -1.69 -10.47
N HIS A 522 19.61 -2.90 -10.99
CA HIS A 522 20.26 -4.06 -10.39
C HIS A 522 21.37 -4.53 -11.32
N ALA A 523 22.59 -4.60 -10.82
CA ALA A 523 23.75 -5.07 -11.57
C ALA A 523 24.15 -6.46 -11.09
N ALA A 524 24.38 -7.39 -12.02
CA ALA A 524 24.91 -8.71 -11.71
C ALA A 524 26.45 -8.66 -11.57
N PRO A 525 27.08 -9.66 -10.92
CA PRO A 525 28.53 -9.77 -10.89
C PRO A 525 29.14 -9.76 -12.29
N GLY A 526 30.17 -8.94 -12.51
CA GLY A 526 30.85 -8.76 -13.80
C GLY A 526 30.20 -7.73 -14.73
N ASP A 527 29.03 -7.19 -14.38
CA ASP A 527 28.39 -6.14 -15.18
C ASP A 527 29.12 -4.81 -15.09
N LEU A 528 29.19 -4.12 -16.23
CA LEU A 528 29.89 -2.85 -16.40
C LEU A 528 28.84 -1.75 -16.43
N LEU A 529 28.94 -0.80 -15.49
CA LEU A 529 28.03 0.35 -15.42
C LEU A 529 28.51 1.53 -16.25
N TYR A 530 29.82 1.73 -16.30
CA TYR A 530 30.47 2.76 -17.10
C TYR A 530 31.68 2.20 -17.82
N HIS A 531 31.87 2.65 -19.06
CA HIS A 531 33.06 2.40 -19.84
C HIS A 531 33.99 3.62 -19.88
N THR A 532 35.27 3.41 -20.17
CA THR A 532 36.21 4.51 -20.40
C THR A 532 35.77 5.35 -21.61
N GLY A 533 35.70 6.66 -21.44
CA GLY A 533 35.29 7.62 -22.47
C GLY A 533 33.78 7.88 -22.54
N GLU A 534 32.97 7.12 -21.79
CA GLU A 534 31.52 7.31 -21.74
C GLU A 534 31.14 8.63 -21.07
N SER A 535 29.99 9.21 -21.43
CA SER A 535 29.51 10.44 -20.80
C SER A 535 29.00 10.15 -19.38
N VAL A 536 29.54 10.84 -18.38
CA VAL A 536 29.04 10.76 -17.00
C VAL A 536 27.85 11.71 -16.87
N ASP A 537 26.65 11.14 -16.98
CA ASP A 537 25.38 11.89 -16.99
C ASP A 537 24.47 11.58 -15.77
N ALA A 538 24.88 10.69 -14.89
CA ALA A 538 24.12 10.30 -13.71
C ALA A 538 24.99 10.25 -12.45
N LEU A 539 24.34 10.52 -11.32
CA LEU A 539 24.92 10.40 -9.98
C LEU A 539 24.37 9.11 -9.37
N TRP A 540 25.26 8.26 -8.87
CA TRP A 540 24.94 6.92 -8.40
C TRP A 540 25.13 6.78 -6.90
N PHE A 541 24.17 6.14 -6.26
CA PHE A 541 24.16 5.79 -4.84
C PHE A 541 24.16 4.27 -4.71
N LEU A 542 25.20 3.74 -4.08
CA LEU A 542 25.35 2.30 -3.87
C LEU A 542 24.63 1.91 -2.57
N VAL A 543 23.50 1.22 -2.70
CA VAL A 543 22.65 0.87 -1.55
C VAL A 543 23.00 -0.51 -1.00
N GLN A 544 23.42 -1.43 -1.85
CA GLN A 544 23.85 -2.77 -1.47
C GLN A 544 24.80 -3.34 -2.52
N GLY A 545 25.75 -4.16 -2.09
CA GLY A 545 26.73 -4.79 -2.97
C GLY A 545 28.08 -4.09 -2.94
N SER A 546 28.90 -4.43 -3.93
CA SER A 546 30.26 -3.91 -4.07
C SER A 546 30.62 -3.77 -5.53
N LEU A 547 31.33 -2.69 -5.84
CA LEU A 547 31.82 -2.38 -7.17
C LEU A 547 33.31 -2.09 -7.12
N GLU A 548 33.99 -2.31 -8.24
CA GLU A 548 35.36 -1.89 -8.43
C GLU A 548 35.44 -0.89 -9.57
N VAL A 549 36.37 0.05 -9.42
CA VAL A 549 36.68 1.06 -10.41
C VAL A 549 38.05 0.71 -10.98
N ILE A 550 38.13 0.54 -12.30
CA ILE A 550 39.33 0.10 -13.01
C ILE A 550 39.78 1.22 -13.94
N GLN A 551 41.04 1.67 -13.81
CA GLN A 551 41.66 2.65 -14.70
C GLN A 551 42.96 2.07 -15.25
N ASP A 552 43.20 2.16 -16.57
CA ASP A 552 44.43 1.69 -17.19
C ASP A 552 44.80 0.23 -16.79
N GLU A 553 43.78 -0.65 -16.71
CA GLU A 553 43.80 -2.06 -16.27
C GLU A 553 44.13 -2.34 -14.79
N GLU A 554 44.20 -1.30 -13.95
CA GLU A 554 44.41 -1.44 -12.50
C GLU A 554 43.17 -1.03 -11.72
N VAL A 555 42.89 -1.73 -10.62
CA VAL A 555 41.81 -1.36 -9.69
C VAL A 555 42.24 -0.13 -8.88
N VAL A 556 41.54 0.98 -9.07
CA VAL A 556 41.84 2.28 -8.41
C VAL A 556 40.96 2.53 -7.19
N ALA A 557 39.76 1.96 -7.13
CA ALA A 557 38.86 2.08 -5.99
C ALA A 557 37.92 0.87 -5.88
N ILE A 558 37.48 0.59 -4.66
CA ILE A 558 36.38 -0.35 -4.38
C ILE A 558 35.29 0.46 -3.69
N LEU A 559 34.07 0.37 -4.20
CA LEU A 559 32.89 1.05 -3.70
C LEU A 559 32.02 0.02 -2.98
N GLY A 560 31.64 0.32 -1.75
CA GLY A 560 30.78 -0.49 -0.90
C GLY A 560 29.48 0.21 -0.53
N LYS A 561 28.67 -0.48 0.28
CA LYS A 561 27.39 0.05 0.75
C LYS A 561 27.52 1.48 1.32
N GLY A 562 26.71 2.40 0.80
CA GLY A 562 26.65 3.80 1.22
C GLY A 562 27.58 4.74 0.44
N ASP A 563 28.33 4.22 -0.53
CA ASP A 563 29.20 5.03 -1.38
C ASP A 563 28.45 5.73 -2.51
N VAL A 564 29.01 6.87 -2.93
CA VAL A 564 28.46 7.70 -4.01
C VAL A 564 29.54 7.93 -5.06
N PHE A 565 29.19 7.75 -6.34
CA PHE A 565 30.12 7.97 -7.44
C PHE A 565 29.43 8.63 -8.64
N GLY A 566 30.22 9.28 -9.49
CA GLY A 566 29.72 10.06 -10.63
C GLY A 566 30.55 11.31 -10.86
N ASP A 567 29.88 12.44 -11.06
CA ASP A 567 30.50 13.78 -11.16
C ASP A 567 29.71 14.83 -10.36
N GLU A 568 30.38 15.92 -10.01
CA GLU A 568 29.80 17.04 -9.27
C GLU A 568 29.06 18.00 -10.21
N PHE A 569 27.88 17.58 -10.66
CA PHE A 569 27.10 18.31 -11.67
C PHE A 569 26.73 19.76 -11.30
N TRP A 570 26.67 20.09 -10.01
CA TRP A 570 26.32 21.43 -9.53
C TRP A 570 27.52 22.39 -9.53
N ARG A 571 28.75 21.89 -9.60
CA ARG A 571 29.97 22.71 -9.75
C ARG A 571 30.42 22.77 -11.21
N ASN A 572 30.31 21.65 -11.92
CA ASN A 572 30.75 21.52 -13.31
C ASN A 572 29.57 21.65 -14.30
N THR A 573 29.56 22.72 -15.09
CA THR A 573 28.54 22.96 -16.13
C THR A 573 28.72 22.10 -17.37
N LYS A 574 29.87 21.46 -17.57
CA LYS A 574 30.12 20.54 -18.70
C LYS A 574 29.93 19.09 -18.27
N THR A 575 29.52 18.23 -19.20
CA THR A 575 29.55 16.78 -19.02
C THR A 575 30.97 16.29 -19.21
N GLY A 576 31.50 15.60 -18.20
CA GLY A 576 32.81 14.95 -18.28
C GLY A 576 32.73 13.57 -18.91
N GLN A 577 33.87 13.10 -19.40
CA GLN A 577 34.04 11.72 -19.85
C GLN A 577 34.53 10.86 -18.68
N SER A 578 34.05 9.63 -18.59
CA SER A 578 34.54 8.67 -17.61
C SER A 578 35.99 8.31 -17.94
N THR A 579 36.86 8.41 -16.95
CA THR A 579 38.27 8.03 -17.09
C THR A 579 38.51 6.55 -16.82
N CYS A 580 37.53 5.88 -16.23
CA CYS A 580 37.63 4.54 -15.68
C CYS A 580 36.42 3.68 -16.06
N ILE A 581 36.56 2.39 -15.86
CA ILE A 581 35.51 1.38 -15.99
C ILE A 581 34.95 1.12 -14.59
N VAL A 582 33.63 1.06 -14.44
CA VAL A 582 33.00 0.68 -13.18
C VAL A 582 32.37 -0.69 -13.36
N ARG A 583 32.82 -1.69 -12.59
CA ARG A 583 32.36 -3.08 -12.65
C ARG A 583 31.74 -3.52 -11.33
N ALA A 584 30.61 -4.23 -11.39
CA ALA A 584 30.01 -4.84 -10.21
C ALA A 584 30.72 -6.14 -9.83
N LEU A 585 31.09 -6.30 -8.56
CA LEU A 585 31.70 -7.52 -8.03
C LEU A 585 30.66 -8.51 -7.52
N THR A 586 29.56 -7.99 -6.98
CA THR A 586 28.43 -8.75 -6.43
C THR A 586 27.13 -8.27 -7.05
N TYR A 587 26.03 -8.99 -6.82
CA TYR A 587 24.69 -8.45 -7.06
C TYR A 587 24.53 -7.14 -6.30
N SER A 588 24.41 -6.05 -7.04
CA SER A 588 24.49 -4.69 -6.49
C SER A 588 23.23 -3.91 -6.82
N ASP A 589 22.63 -3.33 -5.78
CA ASP A 589 21.47 -2.45 -5.89
C ASP A 589 21.96 -1.01 -5.93
N LEU A 590 21.71 -0.34 -7.04
CA LEU A 590 22.13 1.04 -7.23
C LEU A 590 20.93 1.92 -7.54
N HIS A 591 20.94 3.09 -6.94
CA HIS A 591 19.96 4.13 -7.20
C HIS A 591 20.68 5.26 -7.92
N PHE A 592 20.09 5.79 -8.98
CA PHE A 592 20.72 6.86 -9.73
C PHE A 592 19.75 7.94 -10.11
N ILE A 593 20.30 9.15 -10.25
CA ILE A 593 19.57 10.31 -10.73
C ILE A 593 20.33 10.94 -11.88
N LYS A 594 19.63 11.17 -13.00
CA LYS A 594 20.22 11.84 -14.16
C LYS A 594 20.51 13.31 -13.83
N ARG A 595 21.59 13.82 -14.42
CA ARG A 595 22.07 15.20 -14.30
C ARG A 595 20.96 16.23 -14.51
N GLU A 596 20.16 16.08 -15.56
CA GLU A 596 19.10 17.03 -15.90
C GLU A 596 18.07 17.13 -14.79
N HIS A 597 17.58 16.00 -14.29
CA HIS A 597 16.60 15.94 -13.22
C HIS A 597 17.18 16.41 -11.89
N LEU A 598 18.42 16.03 -11.58
CA LEU A 598 19.11 16.53 -10.38
C LEU A 598 19.20 18.05 -10.40
N LEU A 599 19.68 18.64 -11.51
CA LEU A 599 19.81 20.09 -11.64
C LEU A 599 18.45 20.81 -11.60
N GLN A 600 17.40 20.24 -12.19
CA GLN A 600 16.04 20.80 -12.08
C GLN A 600 15.58 20.89 -10.62
N VAL A 601 15.79 19.84 -9.83
CA VAL A 601 15.40 19.82 -8.41
C VAL A 601 16.27 20.78 -7.59
N LEU A 602 17.59 20.80 -7.80
CA LEU A 602 18.50 21.70 -7.10
C LEU A 602 18.25 23.18 -7.44
N ASN A 603 17.90 23.49 -8.68
CA ASN A 603 17.55 24.85 -9.12
C ASN A 603 16.23 25.34 -8.50
N PHE A 604 15.27 24.43 -8.30
CA PHE A 604 14.01 24.74 -7.62
C PHE A 604 14.22 24.94 -6.12
N TYR A 605 14.98 24.05 -5.47
CA TYR A 605 15.28 24.12 -4.03
C TYR A 605 16.66 24.74 -3.74
N LYS A 606 16.85 26.02 -4.07
CA LYS A 606 18.14 26.73 -3.92
C LYS A 606 18.74 26.64 -2.52
N ALA A 607 17.91 26.77 -1.47
CA ALA A 607 18.36 26.67 -0.08
C ALA A 607 18.95 25.28 0.24
N PHE A 608 18.33 24.22 -0.30
CA PHE A 608 18.82 22.85 -0.17
C PHE A 608 20.08 22.62 -1.02
N SER A 609 20.17 23.20 -2.21
CA SER A 609 21.32 23.04 -3.12
C SER A 609 22.66 23.34 -2.46
N ASN A 610 22.75 24.45 -1.71
CA ASN A 610 23.96 24.81 -0.97
C ASN A 610 24.29 23.83 0.17
N SER A 611 23.28 23.21 0.77
CA SER A 611 23.50 22.16 1.78
C SER A 611 23.94 20.85 1.13
N PHE A 612 23.31 20.49 0.00
CA PHE A 612 23.63 19.30 -0.76
C PHE A 612 25.08 19.33 -1.26
N ALA A 613 25.50 20.45 -1.84
CA ALA A 613 26.86 20.66 -2.35
C ALA A 613 27.97 20.64 -1.27
N ARG A 614 27.61 20.88 0.00
CA ARG A 614 28.55 20.83 1.13
C ARG A 614 28.61 19.45 1.79
N ASN A 615 27.46 18.77 1.87
CA ASN A 615 27.34 17.50 2.60
C ASN A 615 27.57 16.28 1.71
N LEU A 616 27.37 16.41 0.39
CA LEU A 616 27.62 15.32 -0.55
C LEU A 616 29.09 15.33 -0.95
N VAL A 617 29.82 14.32 -0.46
CA VAL A 617 31.18 14.01 -0.89
C VAL A 617 31.10 12.77 -1.77
N LEU A 618 31.62 12.85 -2.99
CA LEU A 618 31.74 11.69 -3.87
C LEU A 618 32.88 10.81 -3.36
N THR A 619 32.62 9.51 -3.18
CA THR A 619 33.65 8.52 -2.88
C THR A 619 34.64 8.42 -4.04
N TYR A 620 34.14 8.50 -5.28
CA TYR A 620 34.98 8.52 -6.47
C TYR A 620 34.39 9.42 -7.57
N ASN A 621 35.18 10.37 -8.08
CA ASN A 621 34.81 11.18 -9.24
C ASN A 621 35.33 10.54 -10.53
N LEU A 622 34.41 10.11 -11.40
CA LEU A 622 34.73 9.39 -12.64
C LEU A 622 35.46 10.27 -13.67
N THR A 623 35.31 11.58 -13.60
CA THR A 623 35.89 12.54 -14.57
C THR A 623 37.35 12.91 -14.27
N ASN A 624 37.78 12.73 -13.01
CA ASN A 624 39.13 13.03 -12.58
C ASN A 624 40.07 11.85 -12.87
N ARG A 625 41.06 12.06 -13.75
CA ARG A 625 42.05 11.02 -14.07
C ARG A 625 43.09 10.88 -12.96
N LEU A 626 43.20 9.70 -12.35
CA LEU A 626 44.27 9.39 -11.42
C LEU A 626 45.60 9.21 -12.18
N LYS A 627 46.65 9.90 -11.72
CA LYS A 627 48.01 9.75 -12.28
C LYS A 627 48.81 8.80 -11.40
N PHE A 628 49.10 7.62 -11.93
CA PHE A 628 49.95 6.63 -11.25
C PHE A 628 50.90 5.97 -12.26
N ARG A 629 51.90 5.24 -11.75
CA ARG A 629 52.83 4.44 -12.56
C ARG A 629 52.79 3.00 -12.05
N LYS A 630 52.76 2.03 -12.97
CA LYS A 630 52.76 0.61 -12.60
C LYS A 630 54.13 0.23 -12.02
N VAL A 631 54.14 -0.54 -10.94
CA VAL A 631 55.39 -0.96 -10.27
C VAL A 631 56.29 -1.75 -11.23
N LEU A 632 55.69 -2.57 -12.10
CA LEU A 632 56.42 -3.32 -13.14
C LEU A 632 57.11 -2.40 -14.15
N ASP A 633 56.45 -1.32 -14.57
CA ASP A 633 57.04 -0.36 -15.51
C ASP A 633 58.17 0.44 -14.87
N VAL A 634 58.00 0.84 -13.60
CA VAL A 634 59.07 1.50 -12.84
C VAL A 634 60.28 0.58 -12.67
N LYS A 635 60.06 -0.70 -12.37
CA LYS A 635 61.16 -1.68 -12.26
C LYS A 635 61.88 -1.88 -13.60
N ARG A 636 61.13 -1.97 -14.70
CA ARG A 636 61.70 -2.08 -16.05
C ARG A 636 62.47 -0.82 -16.45
N GLU A 637 61.97 0.36 -16.11
CA GLU A 637 62.63 1.63 -16.36
C GLU A 637 63.98 1.71 -15.61
N LEU A 638 64.01 1.31 -14.33
CA LEU A 638 65.23 1.21 -13.54
C LEU A 638 66.24 0.22 -14.14
N GLU A 639 65.79 -0.96 -14.58
CA GLU A 639 66.68 -1.93 -15.24
C GLU A 639 67.25 -1.37 -16.56
N LEU A 640 66.43 -0.67 -17.34
CA LEU A 640 66.87 0.00 -18.57
C LEU A 640 67.79 1.19 -18.29
N ASP A 641 67.61 1.90 -17.19
CA ASP A 641 68.49 2.99 -16.76
C ASP A 641 69.85 2.43 -16.29
N GLU A 642 69.87 1.29 -15.61
CA GLU A 642 71.11 0.59 -15.29
C GLU A 642 71.87 0.13 -16.54
N ARG A 643 71.16 -0.36 -17.56
CA ARG A 643 71.77 -0.69 -18.87
C ARG A 643 72.26 0.56 -19.60
N ARG A 644 71.49 1.67 -19.57
CA ARG A 644 71.82 2.94 -20.24
C ARG A 644 72.93 3.73 -19.56
N LYS A 645 73.25 3.50 -18.28
CA LYS A 645 74.44 4.09 -17.64
C LYS A 645 75.74 3.79 -18.41
N ASN A 646 75.76 2.74 -19.23
CA ASN A 646 76.89 2.36 -20.07
C ASN A 646 76.85 2.97 -21.50
N GLU A 647 75.80 3.69 -21.89
CA GLU A 647 75.67 4.32 -23.22
C GLU A 647 75.43 5.84 -23.08
N LYS A 648 76.38 6.66 -23.57
CA LYS A 648 76.19 8.10 -23.71
C LYS A 648 75.54 8.41 -25.06
N LEU A 649 74.28 8.83 -25.04
CA LEU A 649 73.56 9.35 -26.21
C LEU A 649 73.74 10.88 -26.30
N GLU A 650 74.49 11.36 -27.29
CA GLU A 650 74.53 12.78 -27.67
C GLU A 650 73.46 13.04 -28.74
N ILE A 651 72.40 13.78 -28.38
CA ILE A 651 71.31 14.12 -29.31
C ILE A 651 71.72 15.39 -30.10
N PRO A 652 71.78 15.36 -31.44
CA PRO A 652 72.08 16.54 -32.27
C PRO A 652 71.08 17.68 -32.04
N GLY A 653 71.57 18.93 -32.04
CA GLY A 653 70.80 20.11 -31.64
C GLY A 653 69.54 20.42 -32.47
N ASP A 654 69.45 19.88 -33.70
CA ASP A 654 68.35 20.12 -34.65
C ASP A 654 67.26 19.02 -34.64
N HIS A 655 67.28 18.15 -33.63
CA HIS A 655 66.38 17.00 -33.57
C HIS A 655 64.90 17.44 -33.43
N PRO A 656 63.97 16.91 -34.25
CA PRO A 656 62.55 17.28 -34.22
C PRO A 656 61.88 17.08 -32.85
N ILE A 657 62.40 16.16 -32.04
CA ILE A 657 61.96 15.92 -30.65
C ILE A 657 62.18 17.14 -29.75
N ARG A 658 63.23 17.96 -29.97
CA ARG A 658 63.47 19.16 -29.16
C ARG A 658 62.39 20.21 -29.40
N LYS A 659 61.96 20.37 -30.65
CA LYS A 659 60.80 21.23 -31.02
C LYS A 659 59.50 20.70 -30.44
N LEU A 660 59.32 19.38 -30.36
CA LEU A 660 58.15 18.76 -29.72
C LEU A 660 58.14 19.00 -28.20
N LEU A 661 59.28 18.79 -27.52
CA LEU A 661 59.44 19.05 -26.09
C LEU A 661 59.20 20.52 -25.76
N GLN A 662 59.71 21.44 -26.59
CA GLN A 662 59.46 22.88 -26.44
C GLN A 662 57.97 23.22 -26.58
N ARG A 663 57.28 22.67 -27.60
CA ARG A 663 55.81 22.83 -27.74
C ARG A 663 55.03 22.21 -26.58
N MET A 664 55.47 21.08 -26.03
CA MET A 664 54.86 20.48 -24.84
C MET A 664 55.07 21.38 -23.62
N HIS A 665 56.26 21.97 -23.46
CA HIS A 665 56.57 22.91 -22.39
C HIS A 665 55.72 24.19 -22.49
N GLU A 666 55.59 24.76 -23.69
CA GLU A 666 54.72 25.92 -23.95
C GLU A 666 53.25 25.61 -23.63
N ARG A 667 52.73 24.45 -24.06
CA ARG A 667 51.36 24.02 -23.69
C ARG A 667 51.19 23.83 -22.19
N HIS A 668 52.20 23.30 -21.50
CA HIS A 668 52.17 23.14 -20.05
C HIS A 668 52.20 24.48 -19.31
N ALA A 669 53.04 25.42 -19.77
CA ALA A 669 53.17 26.76 -19.21
C ALA A 669 51.88 27.60 -19.37
N VAL A 670 51.22 27.50 -20.54
CA VAL A 670 49.92 28.17 -20.79
C VAL A 670 48.82 27.59 -19.89
N ARG A 671 48.83 26.27 -19.63
CA ARG A 671 47.86 25.60 -18.73
C ARG A 671 48.02 26.06 -17.28
N LEU A 672 49.26 26.23 -16.82
CA LEU A 672 49.61 26.76 -15.49
C LEU A 672 49.23 28.24 -15.30
N GLN A 673 49.23 29.04 -16.36
CA GLN A 673 48.74 30.43 -16.30
C GLN A 673 47.20 30.51 -16.28
N SER A 674 46.49 29.61 -16.97
CA SER A 674 45.02 29.58 -16.94
C SER A 674 44.44 29.13 -15.59
N THR A 675 45.18 28.33 -14.81
CA THR A 675 44.81 27.89 -13.47
C THR A 675 45.11 28.92 -12.37
N ARG A 676 45.79 30.03 -12.68
CA ARG A 676 46.12 31.12 -11.74
C ARG A 676 45.10 32.27 -11.73
N GLY A 677 44.04 32.20 -12.53
CA GLY A 677 43.05 33.28 -12.70
C GLY A 677 41.86 33.28 -11.75
N ALA A 678 41.80 32.39 -10.76
CA ALA A 678 40.69 32.31 -9.81
C ALA A 678 41.16 31.72 -8.47
N ASP A 679 41.74 32.56 -7.63
CA ASP A 679 41.48 32.67 -6.18
C ASP A 679 42.65 33.40 -5.49
N ASP A 680 42.32 34.48 -4.77
CA ASP A 680 43.18 35.14 -3.81
C ASP A 680 43.56 34.17 -2.68
N SER A 681 44.86 33.93 -2.49
CA SER A 681 45.56 33.87 -1.18
C SER A 681 46.95 33.24 -1.31
N ASP A 682 47.98 34.08 -1.43
CA ASP A 682 49.40 33.71 -1.41
C ASP A 682 49.91 33.19 -0.03
N GLU A 683 49.03 32.95 0.94
CA GLU A 683 49.40 32.37 2.25
C GLU A 683 49.21 30.84 2.34
N ALA A 684 48.49 30.21 1.41
CA ALA A 684 48.26 28.75 1.46
C ALA A 684 49.37 27.92 0.79
N PHE A 685 50.20 28.52 -0.08
CA PHE A 685 51.24 27.78 -0.79
C PHE A 685 52.46 27.47 0.10
N HIS A 686 52.74 28.29 1.12
CA HIS A 686 53.82 28.01 2.07
C HIS A 686 53.43 27.06 3.21
N SER A 687 52.14 26.94 3.56
CA SER A 687 51.67 25.97 4.56
C SER A 687 51.54 24.56 3.97
N VAL A 688 51.00 24.42 2.75
CA VAL A 688 50.83 23.11 2.09
C VAL A 688 52.18 22.53 1.64
N GLN A 689 53.14 23.35 1.21
CA GLN A 689 54.49 22.89 0.88
C GLN A 689 55.26 22.41 2.12
N ASN A 690 55.05 23.06 3.28
CA ASN A 690 55.64 22.61 4.54
C ASN A 690 54.96 21.34 5.07
N GLU A 691 53.63 21.24 5.00
CA GLU A 691 52.90 20.02 5.41
C GLU A 691 53.24 18.81 4.54
N THR A 692 53.36 18.99 3.22
CA THR A 692 53.77 17.92 2.29
C THR A 692 55.22 17.50 2.47
N ASN A 693 56.12 18.42 2.81
CA ASN A 693 57.51 18.09 3.14
C ASN A 693 57.60 17.34 4.48
N THR A 694 56.88 17.77 5.52
CA THR A 694 56.82 17.02 6.80
C THR A 694 56.16 15.66 6.64
N MET A 695 55.13 15.53 5.80
CA MET A 695 54.46 14.25 5.56
C MET A 695 55.31 13.31 4.70
N MET A 696 56.16 13.84 3.80
CA MET A 696 57.15 13.08 3.04
C MET A 696 58.33 12.64 3.91
N GLU A 697 58.80 13.46 4.84
CA GLU A 697 59.80 13.06 5.85
C GLU A 697 59.22 11.98 6.79
N ASP A 698 57.97 12.14 7.24
CA ASP A 698 57.29 11.17 8.11
C ASP A 698 56.95 9.86 7.38
N LEU A 699 56.70 9.91 6.06
CA LEU A 699 56.58 8.72 5.20
C LEU A 699 57.94 8.08 4.93
N GLN A 700 59.02 8.85 4.76
CA GLN A 700 60.37 8.30 4.58
C GLN A 700 60.89 7.63 5.87
N ASP A 701 60.58 8.18 7.04
CA ASP A 701 60.91 7.55 8.33
C ASP A 701 60.03 6.31 8.60
N LYS A 702 58.75 6.31 8.17
CA LYS A 702 57.91 5.10 8.19
C LYS A 702 58.40 4.04 7.20
N PHE A 703 58.87 4.42 6.02
CA PHE A 703 59.46 3.48 5.04
C PHE A 703 60.80 2.91 5.53
N LYS A 704 61.67 3.70 6.17
CA LYS A 704 62.89 3.18 6.84
C LYS A 704 62.56 2.18 7.95
N ASN A 705 61.51 2.41 8.72
CA ASN A 705 61.04 1.45 9.72
C ASN A 705 60.48 0.17 9.10
N ILE A 706 59.82 0.24 7.95
CA ILE A 706 59.32 -0.94 7.21
C ILE A 706 60.47 -1.74 6.60
N ASP A 707 61.49 -1.09 6.06
CA ASP A 707 62.70 -1.75 5.56
C ASP A 707 63.46 -2.46 6.70
N GLY A 708 63.55 -1.83 7.88
CA GLY A 708 64.11 -2.46 9.08
C GLY A 708 63.27 -3.64 9.62
N VAL A 709 61.95 -3.64 9.40
CA VAL A 709 61.07 -4.78 9.73
C VAL A 709 61.22 -5.90 8.71
N PHE A 710 61.38 -5.59 7.42
CA PHE A 710 61.68 -6.58 6.38
C PHE A 710 63.05 -7.21 6.58
N GLU A 711 64.05 -6.45 6.99
CA GLU A 711 65.38 -6.97 7.28
C GLU A 711 65.36 -7.90 8.50
N LYS A 712 64.62 -7.53 9.55
CA LYS A 712 64.36 -8.39 10.72
C LYS A 712 63.53 -9.64 10.38
N LEU A 713 62.52 -9.53 9.52
CA LEU A 713 61.74 -10.68 9.04
C LEU A 713 62.61 -11.62 8.20
N SER A 714 63.50 -11.09 7.37
CA SER A 714 64.46 -11.92 6.62
C SER A 714 65.50 -12.59 7.53
N GLN A 715 65.92 -11.92 8.61
CA GLN A 715 66.78 -12.53 9.63
C GLN A 715 66.03 -13.61 10.41
N ILE A 716 64.74 -13.41 10.72
CA ILE A 716 63.88 -14.41 11.36
C ILE A 716 63.66 -15.59 10.42
N GLU A 717 63.40 -15.40 9.12
CA GLU A 717 63.31 -16.48 8.13
C GLU A 717 64.63 -17.25 7.98
N ARG A 718 65.78 -16.56 8.00
CA ARG A 718 67.09 -17.22 7.99
C ARG A 718 67.35 -18.00 9.29
N LEU A 719 66.93 -17.47 10.44
CA LEU A 719 67.01 -18.17 11.73
C LEU A 719 66.04 -19.35 11.80
N LEU A 720 64.84 -19.23 11.25
CA LEU A 720 63.86 -20.32 11.11
C LEU A 720 64.35 -21.38 10.14
N GLY A 721 64.98 -20.99 9.04
CA GLY A 721 65.63 -21.90 8.09
C GLY A 721 66.79 -22.67 8.72
N THR A 722 67.62 -22.00 9.54
CA THR A 722 68.72 -22.65 10.27
C THR A 722 68.24 -23.48 11.45
N LEU A 723 67.14 -23.12 12.11
CA LEU A 723 66.47 -23.92 13.13
C LEU A 723 65.78 -25.15 12.52
N MET A 724 65.12 -25.02 11.37
CA MET A 724 64.53 -26.15 10.67
C MET A 724 65.59 -27.09 10.11
N SER A 725 66.73 -26.58 9.62
CA SER A 725 67.83 -27.44 9.20
C SER A 725 68.48 -28.15 10.39
N ARG A 726 68.63 -27.48 11.55
CA ARG A 726 69.09 -28.13 12.80
C ARG A 726 68.10 -29.16 13.32
N GLN A 727 66.79 -28.88 13.28
CA GLN A 727 65.78 -29.87 13.66
C GLN A 727 65.68 -31.03 12.68
N MET A 728 65.94 -30.82 11.38
CA MET A 728 66.06 -31.91 10.42
C MET A 728 67.34 -32.74 10.61
N GLU A 729 68.47 -32.12 10.97
CA GLU A 729 69.68 -32.86 11.36
C GLU A 729 69.47 -33.64 12.68
N GLU A 730 68.85 -33.05 13.69
CA GLU A 730 68.50 -33.74 14.95
C GLU A 730 67.46 -34.85 14.74
N ALA A 731 66.48 -34.65 13.83
CA ALA A 731 65.52 -35.68 13.45
C ALA A 731 66.15 -36.81 12.61
N GLN A 732 67.18 -36.52 11.80
CA GLN A 732 67.96 -37.53 11.08
C GLN A 732 68.85 -38.35 12.03
N TYR A 733 69.41 -37.76 13.09
CA TYR A 733 70.13 -38.52 14.12
C TYR A 733 69.18 -39.33 15.02
N ALA A 734 67.96 -38.85 15.31
CA ALA A 734 66.95 -39.59 16.09
C ALA A 734 66.26 -40.72 15.30
N THR A 735 66.24 -40.66 13.96
CA THR A 735 65.68 -41.72 13.10
C THR A 735 66.64 -42.88 12.83
N ILE A 736 67.94 -42.71 13.10
CA ILE A 736 68.92 -43.80 13.00
C ILE A 736 68.85 -44.73 14.24
N ASP A 737 68.46 -44.21 15.41
CA ASP A 737 68.36 -45.01 16.65
C ASP A 737 66.97 -45.67 16.88
N THR A 738 65.94 -45.30 16.12
CA THR A 738 64.56 -45.81 16.31
C THR A 738 64.12 -46.89 15.31
N HIS A 739 64.95 -47.20 14.30
CA HIS A 739 64.67 -48.27 13.33
C HIS A 739 65.00 -49.69 13.82
N SER A 740 65.44 -49.87 15.07
CA SER A 740 65.76 -51.19 15.65
C SER A 740 64.72 -51.73 16.66
N THR A 741 63.65 -50.99 16.99
CA THR A 741 62.74 -51.36 18.09
C THR A 741 61.23 -51.24 17.84
N SER A 742 60.76 -50.91 16.62
CA SER A 742 59.31 -50.74 16.35
C SER A 742 58.65 -51.81 15.48
N THR A 743 59.37 -52.88 15.10
CA THR A 743 58.82 -54.03 14.35
C THR A 743 57.94 -54.98 15.18
N PHE A 744 57.62 -54.64 16.43
CA PHE A 744 56.84 -55.50 17.33
C PHE A 744 55.51 -54.93 17.83
N GLN A 745 55.08 -53.73 17.39
CA GLN A 745 53.81 -53.12 17.86
C GLN A 745 52.88 -52.60 16.75
N GLN A 746 53.19 -52.82 15.47
CA GLN A 746 52.35 -52.39 14.35
C GLN A 746 51.35 -53.45 13.85
N GLN A 747 51.05 -54.47 14.67
CA GLN A 747 50.04 -55.49 14.39
C GLN A 747 48.78 -55.39 15.27
N GLN A 748 48.64 -54.37 16.13
CA GLN A 748 47.50 -54.29 17.07
C GLN A 748 46.60 -53.05 16.95
N ILE A 749 46.83 -52.15 15.99
CA ILE A 749 46.02 -50.91 15.83
C ILE A 749 45.27 -50.85 14.48
N ILE A 750 45.56 -51.78 13.56
CA ILE A 750 44.75 -52.01 12.34
C ILE A 750 43.59 -52.95 12.70
N GLN A 751 42.72 -52.54 13.62
CA GLN A 751 41.48 -53.26 13.88
C GLN A 751 40.31 -52.42 14.43
N GLN A 752 40.39 -51.08 14.47
CA GLN A 752 39.28 -50.32 15.07
C GLN A 752 38.69 -49.11 14.34
N LEU A 753 39.17 -48.63 13.19
CA LEU A 753 38.61 -47.36 12.64
C LEU A 753 38.41 -47.30 11.11
N SER A 754 37.91 -48.39 10.50
CA SER A 754 37.31 -48.31 9.17
C SER A 754 36.09 -49.23 9.06
N THR A 755 34.88 -48.67 9.16
CA THR A 755 33.67 -48.97 8.35
C THR A 755 32.40 -48.53 9.10
N VAL A 756 31.69 -47.51 8.61
CA VAL A 756 30.29 -47.56 8.13
C VAL A 756 29.92 -46.19 7.52
N PRO A 757 29.14 -46.13 6.42
CA PRO A 757 28.95 -44.96 5.57
C PRO A 757 27.59 -44.24 5.72
N GLN A 758 27.56 -43.07 5.07
CA GLN A 758 26.48 -42.19 4.61
C GLN A 758 25.00 -42.63 4.74
N HIS A 759 24.16 -41.68 5.16
CA HIS A 759 22.78 -41.59 4.69
C HIS A 759 22.37 -40.13 4.38
N SER A 760 21.89 -39.96 3.15
CA SER A 760 20.96 -38.93 2.69
C SER A 760 19.57 -39.13 3.30
N VAL A 761 18.75 -38.07 3.35
CA VAL A 761 17.40 -37.97 2.74
C VAL A 761 16.71 -36.65 3.13
N SER A 762 15.94 -36.19 2.15
CA SER A 762 15.13 -34.99 1.92
C SER A 762 13.87 -34.81 2.77
N PHE A 763 13.33 -33.58 2.68
CA PHE A 763 11.92 -33.15 2.70
C PHE A 763 10.85 -34.12 3.21
N ASP A 764 9.99 -33.59 4.09
CA ASP A 764 8.55 -33.65 3.87
C ASP A 764 7.83 -32.58 4.70
N GLN A 765 6.84 -31.95 4.08
CA GLN A 765 5.68 -31.39 4.74
C GLN A 765 4.45 -31.84 3.96
N PRO A 766 3.32 -31.96 4.66
CA PRO A 766 2.15 -31.19 4.26
C PRO A 766 1.98 -29.93 5.12
#